data_AF-A0A812HF08-F1
#
_entry.id   AF-A0A812HF08-F1
#
_cell.length_a   1.000
_cell.length_b   1.000
_cell.length_c   1.000
_cell.angle_alpha   90.00
_cell.angle_beta   90.00
_cell.angle_gamma   90.00
#
_symmetry.space_group_name_H-M   'P 1'
#
loop_
_entity.id
_entity.type
_entity.pdbx_description
1 polymer ?
#
loop_
_entity_poly.entity_id
_entity_poly.type
_entity_poly.pdbx_seq_one_letter_code
_entity_poly.pdbx_strand_id
1 'polypeptide(L)'
;MQSGISWLQAWHAEDGLRVGCLPCYRYLQQCPDVPSDCRLIESTYANFELASVSSLKPSNLRRHADSPGHALALAIYEGKTPPTEELAPPASSWRSLWALLRKKRQTETPATEALGRGKVRLMLCCLAEAIRQRHREHLRAATCVTLSMDVAKTRLLVRFSAVTAELVVRRGVLGMRRSKETGHQNILGLLKSILANAATSLCGAPLNGDSPVKEEPWLDHDLYEHLRSITVVWNSDAAGDEMLAAQESQRTPASLDDLLPLFPNLTFVNRDKAHASRRVAQRPWTAAPELTEIFKIFCSWFKTIQFSPLLQGWYEHFQAEAEEEQLIKVQSSLSHAAHRFDSTSKPFAICALTFRSVLLTAIKAWTQRKNDPQGKAAYPFLDFMSGPEGASRMVLAGMLADAMDEAMQLTRAFDREAIDTALLHSHLQRFLKNTATLFIAERCVDTGFTSLMLQHAKTQSIWIDKNHTRTIGVHGGLSAAVLAQNLKHMAAWTGLASKVIAAEFPSFDLMCCFRVLALSGMGGGDASREQLCKERADMHTEDLARLCRGLQIDVDCCRYEFTMLVGVAEAQKEMHRCTNLEAWQHAVQVTRRSRARYPLDGLGPLLEAYAAWVCSSSGVEQNFSVRDWLSSKRRPIAEQRELDELQTHVEHIADEENLFQEASQVWARLYGKPRATGHRLRGYFKTSKMLAADAPVALKTWLRERRSQVEALLAAENPTGDVQVESVAGAALRQAAEKWTPRHDAEARRQDTLCFEKQVDAAHRGHLLEHELTPDLEWHADHLEEEESRRRCQREQEADRFERRMARPVFCLFGKTVCLRFQTPDPLMDRILLQYNMRRAQPTEVVDLFVVPDIARVGHAVQLLAYMYGSMIGTQEFLQSGGSAGAVAGYLPAIGMKKHIYISDAFAASYPALVAVLEQVLQMPKCSWKAIDTLAAWLRLQLDRKETSKYLALVTKAEKESQRALNEHKYFLTLEGFLQHIQRLDYDRTALGIGH
;
A
#
# COMPACT_ATOMS: atom_id res chain seq x y z
N MET A 1 51.47 34.18 -33.60
CA MET A 1 50.76 33.48 -32.52
C MET A 1 50.84 31.98 -32.77
N GLN A 2 51.20 31.21 -31.73
CA GLN A 2 51.59 29.80 -31.79
C GLN A 2 50.45 28.83 -32.16
N SER A 3 50.67 28.04 -33.23
CA SER A 3 50.29 26.63 -33.47
C SER A 3 48.97 26.02 -32.94
N GLY A 4 47.81 26.68 -33.07
CA GLY A 4 46.53 26.03 -32.73
C GLY A 4 45.28 26.46 -33.51
N ILE A 5 45.40 27.43 -34.41
CA ILE A 5 44.25 28.05 -35.10
C ILE A 5 44.62 28.31 -36.57
N SER A 6 45.09 27.29 -37.29
CA SER A 6 45.46 27.37 -38.71
C SER A 6 44.26 27.49 -39.66
N TRP A 7 43.05 27.23 -39.15
CA TRP A 7 41.79 27.29 -39.89
C TRP A 7 41.16 28.69 -39.92
N LEU A 8 41.63 29.62 -39.10
CA LEU A 8 41.12 30.99 -39.03
C LEU A 8 41.83 31.85 -40.09
N GLN A 9 41.05 32.46 -40.97
CA GLN A 9 41.58 33.26 -42.07
C GLN A 9 40.96 34.66 -42.05
N ALA A 10 41.78 35.65 -42.39
CA ALA A 10 41.33 37.01 -42.64
C ALA A 10 41.28 37.25 -44.16
N TRP A 11 40.21 37.89 -44.61
CA TRP A 11 40.03 38.30 -46.00
C TRP A 11 39.67 39.79 -46.02
N HIS A 12 40.32 40.55 -46.90
CA HIS A 12 40.06 41.96 -47.08
C HIS A 12 38.94 42.13 -48.11
N ALA A 13 37.76 42.57 -47.66
CA ALA A 13 36.64 42.93 -48.52
C ALA A 13 36.63 44.46 -48.77
N GLU A 14 35.81 44.93 -49.71
CA GLU A 14 35.68 46.37 -50.04
C GLU A 14 35.17 47.20 -48.85
N ASP A 15 34.50 46.57 -47.89
CA ASP A 15 33.92 47.17 -46.68
C ASP A 15 34.73 46.90 -45.39
N GLY A 16 35.88 46.23 -45.47
CA GLY A 16 36.82 46.05 -44.34
C GLY A 16 37.39 44.64 -44.19
N LEU A 17 38.14 44.44 -43.10
CA LEU A 17 38.75 43.15 -42.77
C LEU A 17 37.70 42.18 -42.19
N ARG A 18 37.47 41.07 -42.89
CA ARG A 18 36.56 40.00 -42.50
C ARG A 18 37.35 38.80 -42.00
N VAL A 19 36.95 38.21 -40.86
CA VAL A 19 37.64 37.06 -40.27
C VAL A 19 36.67 35.90 -40.12
N GLY A 20 37.11 34.69 -40.49
CA GLY A 20 36.27 33.49 -40.50
C GLY A 20 37.06 32.19 -40.50
N CYS A 21 36.35 31.08 -40.59
CA CYS A 21 36.89 29.72 -40.60
C CYS A 21 36.84 29.15 -42.02
N LEU A 22 38.02 28.98 -42.65
CA LEU A 22 38.13 28.52 -44.03
C LEU A 22 37.53 27.12 -44.26
N PRO A 23 37.76 26.09 -43.41
CA PRO A 23 37.11 24.79 -43.55
C PRO A 23 35.58 24.88 -43.54
N CYS A 24 34.99 25.65 -42.63
CA CYS A 24 33.54 25.81 -42.52
C CYS A 24 32.94 26.54 -43.73
N TYR A 25 33.63 27.55 -44.25
CA TYR A 25 33.24 28.26 -45.47
C TYR A 25 33.28 27.35 -46.71
N ARG A 26 34.35 26.55 -46.85
CA ARG A 26 34.49 25.62 -47.97
C ARG A 26 33.45 24.51 -47.93
N TYR A 27 33.12 24.02 -46.73
CA TYR A 27 32.03 23.07 -46.53
C TYR A 27 30.68 23.64 -47.00
N LEU A 28 30.37 24.91 -46.68
CA LEU A 28 29.17 25.58 -47.19
C LEU A 28 29.15 25.69 -48.71
N GLN A 29 30.28 25.99 -49.35
CA GLN A 29 30.33 26.11 -50.81
C GLN A 29 30.22 24.78 -51.55
N GLN A 30 30.74 23.70 -50.97
CA GLN A 30 30.78 22.37 -51.59
C GLN A 30 29.49 21.57 -51.39
N CYS A 31 28.68 21.93 -50.39
CA CYS A 31 27.40 21.29 -50.11
C CYS A 31 26.26 22.33 -50.11
N PRO A 32 25.83 22.83 -51.29
CA PRO A 32 24.77 23.82 -51.38
C PRO A 32 23.38 23.30 -50.97
N ASP A 33 23.16 21.98 -51.01
CA ASP A 33 21.91 21.31 -50.60
C ASP A 33 21.88 20.92 -49.10
N VAL A 34 22.67 21.60 -48.28
CA VAL A 34 22.62 21.38 -46.83
C VAL A 34 21.25 21.84 -46.30
N PRO A 35 20.51 21.01 -45.56
CA PRO A 35 19.21 21.39 -45.01
C PRO A 35 19.30 22.73 -44.28
N SER A 36 18.27 23.58 -44.43
CA SER A 36 18.15 24.92 -43.80
C SER A 36 18.48 24.93 -42.30
N ASP A 37 18.35 23.78 -41.66
CA ASP A 37 18.46 23.55 -40.23
C ASP A 37 19.93 23.31 -39.79
N CYS A 38 20.87 23.31 -40.75
CA CYS A 38 22.29 23.14 -40.46
C CYS A 38 22.91 24.46 -39.98
N ARG A 39 23.34 24.48 -38.72
CA ARG A 39 23.93 25.65 -38.03
C ARG A 39 25.15 26.28 -38.70
N LEU A 40 25.72 25.65 -39.74
CA LEU A 40 26.82 26.21 -40.51
C LEU A 40 26.36 27.36 -41.41
N ILE A 41 25.13 27.34 -41.93
CA ILE A 41 24.56 28.38 -42.81
C ILE A 41 24.40 29.71 -42.04
N GLU A 42 24.02 29.65 -40.77
CA GLU A 42 23.89 30.81 -39.87
C GLU A 42 25.19 31.12 -39.10
N SER A 43 26.29 30.42 -39.38
CA SER A 43 27.51 30.56 -38.60
C SER A 43 28.31 31.78 -39.04
N THR A 44 28.48 32.74 -38.13
CA THR A 44 29.38 33.90 -38.33
C THR A 44 30.83 33.49 -38.64
N TYR A 45 31.26 32.30 -38.22
CA TYR A 45 32.57 31.74 -38.58
C TYR A 45 32.62 31.30 -40.04
N ALA A 46 31.57 30.63 -40.53
CA ALA A 46 31.53 30.11 -41.88
C ALA A 46 31.28 31.23 -42.91
N ASN A 47 30.57 32.29 -42.53
CA ASN A 47 30.28 33.45 -43.39
C ASN A 47 31.34 34.57 -43.35
N PHE A 48 32.45 34.39 -42.60
CA PHE A 48 33.50 35.40 -42.42
C PHE A 48 33.01 36.71 -41.77
N GLU A 49 32.11 36.62 -40.79
CA GLU A 49 31.46 37.77 -40.15
C GLU A 49 32.01 38.10 -38.75
N LEU A 50 33.20 37.58 -38.38
CA LEU A 50 33.81 37.89 -37.08
C LEU A 50 34.43 39.30 -37.10
N ALA A 51 33.59 40.31 -36.83
CA ALA A 51 34.00 41.71 -36.89
C ALA A 51 34.45 42.32 -35.54
N SER A 52 34.12 41.70 -34.40
CA SER A 52 34.37 42.30 -33.08
C SER A 52 35.54 41.64 -32.32
N VAL A 53 36.28 42.47 -31.56
CA VAL A 53 37.34 42.02 -30.63
C VAL A 53 36.80 41.03 -29.58
N SER A 54 35.52 41.15 -29.21
CA SER A 54 34.84 40.20 -28.31
C SER A 54 34.62 38.82 -28.94
N SER A 55 34.49 38.73 -30.26
CA SER A 55 34.30 37.47 -31.00
C SER A 55 35.60 36.71 -31.21
N LEU A 56 36.73 37.43 -31.30
CA LEU A 56 38.08 36.86 -31.47
C LEU A 56 38.76 36.44 -30.14
N LYS A 57 38.00 36.34 -29.05
CA LYS A 57 38.53 35.83 -27.77
C LYS A 57 38.98 34.37 -27.91
N PRO A 58 40.14 33.97 -27.34
CA PRO A 58 40.65 32.60 -27.42
C PRO A 58 39.64 31.52 -26.96
N SER A 59 38.78 31.83 -26.00
CA SER A 59 37.74 30.92 -25.52
C SER A 59 36.64 30.65 -26.55
N ASN A 60 36.30 31.63 -27.38
CA ASN A 60 35.31 31.48 -28.45
C ASN A 60 35.90 30.70 -29.63
N LEU A 61 37.15 30.99 -29.99
CA LEU A 61 37.86 30.27 -31.05
C LEU A 61 38.06 28.79 -30.70
N ARG A 62 38.39 28.47 -29.44
CA ARG A 62 38.44 27.07 -28.96
C ARG A 62 37.08 26.39 -29.02
N ARG A 63 36.02 27.07 -28.55
CA ARG A 63 34.65 26.54 -28.60
C ARG A 63 34.19 26.23 -30.04
N HIS A 64 34.61 27.05 -31.01
CA HIS A 64 34.36 26.78 -32.43
C HIS A 64 35.18 25.58 -32.94
N ALA A 65 36.49 25.54 -32.66
CA ALA A 65 37.37 24.43 -33.06
C ALA A 65 36.88 23.08 -32.51
N ASP A 66 36.38 23.07 -31.27
CA ASP A 66 35.84 21.88 -30.60
C ASP A 66 34.41 21.52 -31.06
N SER A 67 33.80 22.31 -31.96
CA SER A 67 32.43 22.07 -32.40
C SER A 67 32.34 20.90 -33.40
N PRO A 68 31.30 20.05 -33.33
CA PRO A 68 31.13 18.93 -34.26
C PRO A 68 31.01 19.37 -35.73
N GLY A 69 30.40 20.54 -35.98
CA GLY A 69 30.29 21.12 -37.32
C GLY A 69 31.65 21.55 -37.88
N HIS A 70 32.53 22.09 -37.05
CA HIS A 70 33.91 22.39 -37.45
C HIS A 70 34.70 21.12 -37.74
N ALA A 71 34.62 20.10 -36.87
CA ALA A 71 35.32 18.83 -37.06
C ALA A 71 34.90 18.11 -38.36
N LEU A 72 33.61 18.15 -38.71
CA LEU A 72 33.09 17.62 -39.98
C LEU A 72 33.60 18.42 -41.18
N ALA A 73 33.50 19.75 -41.11
CA ALA A 73 33.99 20.64 -42.17
C ALA A 73 35.50 20.49 -42.39
N LEU A 74 36.26 20.31 -41.30
CA LEU A 74 37.70 20.04 -41.34
C LEU A 74 38.00 18.68 -41.97
N ALA A 75 37.26 17.63 -41.60
CA ALA A 75 37.44 16.29 -42.19
C ALA A 75 37.20 16.28 -43.70
N ILE A 76 36.19 17.01 -44.19
CA ILE A 76 35.89 17.15 -45.61
C ILE A 76 36.92 18.04 -46.31
N TYR A 77 37.33 19.14 -45.68
CA TYR A 77 38.41 19.99 -46.15
C TYR A 77 39.75 19.23 -46.27
N GLU A 78 39.96 18.22 -45.43
CA GLU A 78 41.09 17.28 -45.45
C GLU A 78 40.87 16.06 -46.38
N GLY A 79 39.74 15.97 -47.09
CA GLY A 79 39.46 14.92 -48.07
C GLY A 79 39.00 13.57 -47.50
N LYS A 80 38.52 13.52 -46.25
CA LYS A 80 38.00 12.29 -45.61
C LYS A 80 36.51 12.08 -45.93
N THR A 81 36.12 10.84 -46.22
CA THR A 81 34.71 10.46 -46.42
C THR A 81 33.90 10.61 -45.12
N PRO A 82 32.68 11.18 -45.17
CA PRO A 82 31.84 11.35 -43.98
C PRO A 82 31.39 9.98 -43.42
N PRO A 83 31.23 9.84 -42.09
CA PRO A 83 30.74 8.60 -41.49
C PRO A 83 29.31 8.27 -41.94
N THR A 84 29.06 7.01 -42.27
CA THR A 84 27.79 6.47 -42.77
C THR A 84 26.64 6.69 -41.79
N GLU A 85 25.45 7.01 -42.33
CA GLU A 85 24.25 7.40 -41.59
C GLU A 85 23.61 6.24 -40.81
N GLU A 86 23.79 6.19 -39.49
CA GLU A 86 23.02 5.27 -38.62
C GLU A 86 21.67 5.90 -38.21
N LEU A 87 20.56 5.20 -38.52
CA LEU A 87 19.17 5.62 -38.28
C LEU A 87 18.73 5.59 -36.80
N ALA A 88 19.56 5.05 -35.90
CA ALA A 88 19.28 4.88 -34.47
C ALA A 88 20.55 5.12 -33.63
N PRO A 89 20.45 5.39 -32.31
CA PRO A 89 21.61 5.43 -31.43
C PRO A 89 22.40 4.10 -31.51
N PRO A 90 23.74 4.14 -31.50
CA PRO A 90 24.54 2.92 -31.61
C PRO A 90 24.33 2.01 -30.39
N ALA A 91 24.48 0.69 -30.58
CA ALA A 91 24.34 -0.34 -29.53
C ALA A 91 25.10 0.00 -28.22
N SER A 92 26.28 0.63 -28.33
CA SER A 92 27.08 1.09 -27.20
C SER A 92 26.38 2.13 -26.33
N SER A 93 25.53 2.98 -26.90
CA SER A 93 24.73 3.97 -26.18
C SER A 93 23.63 3.31 -25.36
N TRP A 94 22.96 2.29 -25.92
CA TRP A 94 21.94 1.50 -25.21
C TRP A 94 22.53 0.75 -24.03
N ARG A 95 23.65 0.05 -24.22
CA ARG A 95 24.39 -0.62 -23.13
C ARG A 95 24.79 0.35 -22.03
N SER A 96 25.30 1.53 -22.41
CA SER A 96 25.71 2.55 -21.46
C SER A 96 24.54 3.08 -20.63
N LEU A 97 23.38 3.32 -21.27
CA LEU A 97 22.16 3.73 -20.60
C LEU A 97 21.62 2.63 -19.68
N TRP A 98 21.56 1.39 -20.16
CA TRP A 98 21.11 0.24 -19.37
C TRP A 98 21.96 0.05 -18.11
N ALA A 99 23.29 0.08 -18.25
CA ALA A 99 24.22 0.00 -17.13
C ALA A 99 24.11 1.21 -16.17
N LEU A 100 23.74 2.39 -16.68
CA LEU A 100 23.48 3.57 -15.85
C LEU A 100 22.22 3.39 -15.00
N LEU A 101 21.11 2.96 -15.62
CA LEU A 101 19.82 2.80 -14.95
C LEU A 101 19.86 1.77 -13.81
N ARG A 102 20.76 0.78 -13.90
CA ARG A 102 20.92 -0.30 -12.90
C ARG A 102 22.01 -0.05 -11.83
N LYS A 103 22.77 1.05 -11.89
CA LYS A 103 23.79 1.36 -10.87
C LYS A 103 23.18 1.98 -9.59
N LYS A 104 23.48 1.38 -8.43
CA LYS A 104 22.97 1.77 -7.10
C LYS A 104 23.44 3.14 -6.53
N ARG A 105 24.27 3.93 -7.24
CA ARG A 105 24.75 5.24 -6.75
C ARG A 105 24.42 6.36 -7.74
N GLN A 106 23.50 7.25 -7.35
CA GLN A 106 23.29 8.56 -7.96
C GLN A 106 24.36 9.55 -7.49
N THR A 107 25.59 9.39 -7.97
CA THR A 107 26.44 10.56 -8.20
C THR A 107 26.23 10.92 -9.66
N GLU A 108 25.91 12.17 -9.96
CA GLU A 108 25.82 12.68 -11.34
C GLU A 108 27.02 12.15 -12.13
N THR A 109 26.78 11.15 -12.98
CA THR A 109 27.85 10.46 -13.68
C THR A 109 28.21 11.24 -14.95
N PRO A 110 29.48 11.26 -15.36
CA PRO A 110 29.92 11.77 -16.66
C PRO A 110 29.16 11.18 -17.86
N ALA A 111 28.48 10.04 -17.70
CA ALA A 111 27.67 9.39 -18.73
C ALA A 111 26.40 10.18 -19.12
N THR A 112 25.75 10.88 -18.18
CA THR A 112 24.61 11.77 -18.50
C THR A 112 25.07 13.06 -19.19
N GLU A 113 26.31 13.48 -18.95
CA GLU A 113 26.95 14.60 -19.67
C GLU A 113 27.34 14.18 -21.10
N ALA A 114 27.81 12.93 -21.29
CA ALA A 114 28.21 12.41 -22.60
C ALA A 114 27.04 12.17 -23.57
N LEU A 115 25.87 11.72 -23.09
CA LEU A 115 24.70 11.43 -23.93
C LEU A 115 23.72 12.60 -24.07
N GLY A 116 23.74 13.56 -23.14
CA GLY A 116 22.80 14.68 -23.08
C GLY A 116 21.44 14.30 -22.48
N ARG A 117 20.93 15.13 -21.56
CA ARG A 117 19.71 14.85 -20.76
C ARG A 117 18.45 14.61 -21.62
N GLY A 118 18.30 15.34 -22.72
CA GLY A 118 17.17 15.18 -23.65
C GLY A 118 17.18 13.82 -24.35
N LYS A 119 18.33 13.42 -24.89
CA LYS A 119 18.52 12.13 -25.58
C LYS A 119 18.31 10.94 -24.65
N VAL A 120 18.82 11.04 -23.41
CA VAL A 120 18.61 10.01 -22.37
C VAL A 120 17.11 9.80 -22.10
N ARG A 121 16.31 10.87 -22.05
CA ARG A 121 14.86 10.77 -21.86
C ARG A 121 14.18 10.04 -23.02
N LEU A 122 14.53 10.35 -24.26
CA LEU A 122 13.96 9.68 -25.44
C LEU A 122 14.36 8.20 -25.49
N MET A 123 15.63 7.89 -25.24
CA MET A 123 16.14 6.52 -25.21
C MET A 123 15.48 5.69 -24.10
N LEU A 124 15.30 6.28 -22.91
CA LEU A 124 14.59 5.62 -21.81
C LEU A 124 13.17 5.22 -22.23
N CYS A 125 12.44 6.10 -22.90
CA CYS A 125 11.10 5.81 -23.40
C CYS A 125 11.11 4.64 -24.39
N CYS A 126 12.05 4.63 -25.35
CA CYS A 126 12.18 3.52 -26.31
C CYS A 126 12.49 2.18 -25.64
N LEU A 127 13.36 2.16 -24.60
CA LEU A 127 13.65 0.94 -23.83
C LEU A 127 12.41 0.45 -23.07
N ALA A 128 11.73 1.36 -22.38
CA ALA A 128 10.52 1.02 -21.63
C ALA A 128 9.41 0.53 -22.57
N GLU A 129 9.30 1.12 -23.76
CA GLU A 129 8.31 0.72 -24.76
C GLU A 129 8.63 -0.64 -25.38
N ALA A 130 9.91 -0.96 -25.64
CA ALA A 130 10.29 -2.30 -26.07
C ALA A 130 9.94 -3.36 -25.02
N ILE A 131 10.16 -3.07 -23.73
CA ILE A 131 9.72 -3.93 -22.63
C ILE A 131 8.19 -4.12 -22.66
N ARG A 132 7.41 -3.03 -22.78
CA ARG A 132 5.95 -3.09 -22.87
C ARG A 132 5.46 -3.84 -24.11
N GLN A 133 6.15 -3.72 -25.24
CA GLN A 133 5.83 -4.45 -26.45
C GLN A 133 5.93 -5.96 -26.21
N ARG A 134 7.03 -6.42 -25.59
CA ARG A 134 7.17 -7.82 -25.18
C ARG A 134 6.10 -8.25 -24.16
N HIS A 135 5.64 -7.34 -23.30
CA HIS A 135 4.53 -7.63 -22.38
C HIS A 135 3.24 -7.85 -23.15
N ARG A 136 2.89 -6.93 -24.06
CA ARG A 136 1.68 -7.04 -24.90
C ARG A 136 1.69 -8.32 -25.73
N GLU A 137 2.81 -8.68 -26.34
CA GLU A 137 2.95 -9.93 -27.09
C GLU A 137 2.69 -11.17 -26.23
N HIS A 138 3.26 -11.21 -25.02
CA HIS A 138 3.00 -12.30 -24.08
C HIS A 138 1.54 -12.32 -23.61
N LEU A 139 0.98 -11.15 -23.30
CA LEU A 139 -0.39 -11.01 -22.82
C LEU A 139 -1.44 -11.41 -23.87
N ARG A 140 -1.16 -11.21 -25.17
CA ARG A 140 -2.03 -11.72 -26.25
C ARG A 140 -2.09 -13.25 -26.29
N ALA A 141 -0.98 -13.91 -25.97
CA ALA A 141 -0.92 -15.37 -25.92
C ALA A 141 -1.30 -15.93 -24.54
N ALA A 142 -1.51 -15.07 -23.55
CA ALA A 142 -1.80 -15.50 -22.19
C ALA A 142 -3.24 -16.01 -22.09
N THR A 143 -3.42 -17.08 -21.33
CA THR A 143 -4.72 -17.69 -21.03
C THR A 143 -5.22 -17.28 -19.64
N CYS A 144 -4.32 -16.94 -18.73
CA CYS A 144 -4.64 -16.58 -17.36
C CYS A 144 -3.70 -15.48 -16.83
N VAL A 145 -4.29 -14.47 -16.17
CA VAL A 145 -3.60 -13.32 -15.56
C VAL A 145 -4.01 -13.15 -14.10
N THR A 146 -3.01 -12.89 -13.27
CA THR A 146 -3.16 -12.40 -11.90
C THR A 146 -2.69 -10.96 -11.81
N LEU A 147 -3.50 -10.08 -11.20
CA LEU A 147 -3.10 -8.70 -10.90
C LEU A 147 -2.76 -8.55 -9.42
N SER A 148 -1.59 -8.00 -9.12
CA SER A 148 -1.17 -7.62 -7.77
C SER A 148 -1.08 -6.12 -7.68
N MET A 149 -1.75 -5.51 -6.70
CA MET A 149 -1.77 -4.06 -6.54
C MET A 149 -1.69 -3.60 -5.09
N ASP A 150 -1.33 -2.33 -4.92
CA ASP A 150 -1.27 -1.63 -3.64
C ASP A 150 -1.33 -0.10 -3.89
N VAL A 151 -1.94 0.63 -2.96
CA VAL A 151 -2.02 2.09 -2.94
C VAL A 151 -1.06 2.68 -1.91
N ALA A 152 0.04 3.27 -2.37
CA ALA A 152 1.03 3.91 -1.49
C ALA A 152 1.29 5.37 -1.89
N LYS A 153 1.18 6.28 -0.91
CA LYS A 153 1.46 7.74 -1.09
C LYS A 153 0.81 8.28 -2.37
N THR A 154 -0.52 8.17 -2.44
CA THR A 154 -1.35 8.69 -3.55
C THR A 154 -1.05 8.08 -4.92
N ARG A 155 -0.54 6.83 -4.97
CA ARG A 155 -0.29 6.10 -6.22
C ARG A 155 -0.84 4.70 -6.15
N LEU A 156 -1.52 4.28 -7.21
CA LEU A 156 -1.84 2.89 -7.47
C LEU A 156 -0.74 2.31 -8.36
N LEU A 157 -0.10 1.23 -7.91
CA LEU A 157 0.85 0.45 -8.71
C LEU A 157 0.25 -0.94 -8.97
N VAL A 158 0.26 -1.38 -10.22
CA VAL A 158 -0.28 -2.68 -10.63
C VAL A 158 0.81 -3.50 -11.29
N ARG A 159 1.00 -4.73 -10.80
CA ARG A 159 1.83 -5.78 -11.40
C ARG A 159 0.95 -6.88 -11.95
N PHE A 160 1.48 -7.63 -12.90
CA PHE A 160 0.83 -8.79 -13.47
C PHE A 160 1.73 -10.04 -13.41
N SER A 161 1.08 -11.19 -13.36
CA SER A 161 1.66 -12.51 -13.62
C SER A 161 0.76 -13.20 -14.64
N ALA A 162 1.31 -13.52 -15.81
CA ALA A 162 0.57 -14.06 -16.95
C ALA A 162 1.21 -15.34 -17.46
N VAL A 163 0.39 -16.33 -17.83
CA VAL A 163 0.84 -17.62 -18.35
C VAL A 163 0.23 -17.91 -19.72
N THR A 164 0.97 -18.61 -20.58
CA THR A 164 0.45 -19.18 -21.84
C THR A 164 0.04 -20.65 -21.66
N ALA A 165 -0.62 -21.23 -22.65
CA ALA A 165 -0.99 -22.65 -22.65
C ALA A 165 0.22 -23.62 -22.53
N GLU A 166 1.43 -23.17 -22.87
CA GLU A 166 2.68 -23.90 -22.70
C GLU A 166 3.34 -23.70 -21.32
N LEU A 167 2.61 -23.15 -20.35
CA LEU A 167 3.07 -22.84 -19.00
C LEU A 167 4.25 -21.88 -18.95
N VAL A 168 4.40 -21.02 -19.98
CA VAL A 168 5.42 -19.98 -20.00
C VAL A 168 4.90 -18.77 -19.21
N VAL A 169 5.53 -18.51 -18.06
CA VAL A 169 5.13 -17.41 -17.17
C VAL A 169 5.93 -16.15 -17.45
N ARG A 170 5.23 -15.02 -17.50
CA ARG A 170 5.82 -13.68 -17.50
C ARG A 170 5.24 -12.84 -16.39
N ARG A 171 6.11 -12.13 -15.68
CA ARG A 171 5.75 -11.20 -14.60
C ARG A 171 6.32 -9.83 -14.89
N GLY A 172 5.61 -8.78 -14.50
CA GLY A 172 6.06 -7.41 -14.73
C GLY A 172 5.17 -6.34 -14.11
N VAL A 173 5.57 -5.08 -14.26
CA VAL A 173 4.76 -3.91 -13.93
C VAL A 173 3.83 -3.61 -15.11
N LEU A 174 2.51 -3.68 -14.84
CA LEU A 174 1.49 -3.35 -15.82
C LEU A 174 1.37 -1.82 -15.98
N GLY A 175 1.33 -1.10 -14.86
CA GLY A 175 1.30 0.36 -14.87
C GLY A 175 1.22 0.98 -13.48
N MET A 176 1.32 2.31 -13.44
CA MET A 176 1.25 3.10 -12.21
C MET A 176 0.54 4.43 -12.50
N ARG A 177 -0.39 4.82 -11.63
CA ARG A 177 -1.12 6.09 -11.72
C ARG A 177 -1.14 6.81 -10.39
N ARG A 178 -1.08 8.14 -10.41
CA ARG A 178 -1.28 9.00 -9.24
C ARG A 178 -2.78 9.27 -9.05
N SER A 179 -3.19 9.36 -7.80
CA SER A 179 -4.55 9.75 -7.41
C SER A 179 -4.54 10.69 -6.24
N LYS A 180 -5.30 11.79 -6.34
CA LYS A 180 -5.57 12.66 -5.19
C LYS A 180 -6.75 12.19 -4.35
N GLU A 181 -7.56 11.29 -4.91
CA GLU A 181 -8.78 10.75 -4.33
C GLU A 181 -8.52 9.37 -3.72
N THR A 182 -9.34 9.00 -2.75
CA THR A 182 -9.32 7.71 -2.04
C THR A 182 -10.63 6.98 -2.28
N GLY A 183 -10.66 5.66 -2.01
CA GLY A 183 -11.87 4.85 -2.14
C GLY A 183 -11.88 3.91 -3.34
N HIS A 184 -12.72 2.89 -3.25
CA HIS A 184 -12.83 1.78 -4.20
C HIS A 184 -13.17 2.19 -5.65
N GLN A 185 -14.09 3.15 -5.85
CA GLN A 185 -14.47 3.62 -7.20
C GLN A 185 -13.28 4.27 -7.92
N ASN A 186 -12.49 5.05 -7.19
CA ASN A 186 -11.29 5.67 -7.73
C ASN A 186 -10.23 4.60 -8.08
N ILE A 187 -10.05 3.57 -7.24
CA ILE A 187 -9.16 2.42 -7.58
C ILE A 187 -9.58 1.78 -8.91
N LEU A 188 -10.89 1.55 -9.12
CA LEU A 188 -11.40 0.99 -10.37
C LEU A 188 -11.17 1.91 -11.58
N GLY A 189 -11.41 3.21 -11.42
CA GLY A 189 -11.13 4.20 -12.48
C GLY A 189 -9.66 4.24 -12.89
N LEU A 190 -8.75 4.24 -11.90
CA LEU A 190 -7.31 4.17 -12.14
C LEU A 190 -6.91 2.86 -12.81
N LEU A 191 -7.50 1.73 -12.40
CA LEU A 191 -7.19 0.42 -12.95
C LEU A 191 -7.64 0.30 -14.41
N LYS A 192 -8.84 0.77 -14.76
CA LYS A 192 -9.30 0.91 -16.15
C LYS A 192 -8.29 1.69 -17.00
N SER A 193 -7.81 2.82 -16.47
CA SER A 193 -6.80 3.63 -17.15
C SER A 193 -5.45 2.92 -17.29
N ILE A 194 -5.03 2.14 -16.30
CA ILE A 194 -3.80 1.34 -16.36
C ILE A 194 -3.91 0.25 -17.43
N LEU A 195 -5.05 -0.46 -17.50
CA LEU A 195 -5.30 -1.48 -18.52
C LEU A 195 -5.29 -0.88 -19.93
N ALA A 196 -5.99 0.24 -20.12
CA ALA A 196 -6.00 0.96 -21.40
C ALA A 196 -4.58 1.41 -21.79
N ASN A 197 -3.81 1.97 -20.86
CA ASN A 197 -2.42 2.35 -21.14
C ASN A 197 -1.53 1.15 -21.49
N ALA A 198 -1.70 0.02 -20.80
CA ALA A 198 -0.93 -1.20 -21.08
C ALA A 198 -1.22 -1.76 -22.48
N ALA A 199 -2.47 -1.63 -22.93
CA ALA A 199 -2.91 -1.98 -24.28
C ALA A 199 -2.64 -0.89 -25.34
N THR A 200 -2.17 0.30 -24.94
CA THR A 200 -1.85 1.39 -25.87
C THR A 200 -0.38 1.36 -26.28
N SER A 201 -0.12 1.26 -27.59
CA SER A 201 1.24 1.38 -28.13
C SER A 201 1.73 2.82 -27.99
N LEU A 202 3.03 3.00 -27.70
CA LEU A 202 3.71 4.31 -27.65
C LEU A 202 3.10 5.31 -26.64
N CYS A 203 2.38 4.82 -25.62
CA CYS A 203 1.67 5.65 -24.66
C CYS A 203 2.62 6.63 -23.94
N GLY A 204 2.33 7.93 -24.05
CA GLY A 204 3.07 8.99 -23.37
C GLY A 204 4.49 9.23 -23.88
N ALA A 205 4.77 8.88 -25.14
CA ALA A 205 6.05 9.15 -25.80
C ALA A 205 6.44 10.65 -25.72
N PRO A 206 7.65 11.00 -25.24
CA PRO A 206 8.07 12.38 -25.13
C PRO A 206 8.39 13.02 -26.49
N LEU A 207 8.10 14.30 -26.62
CA LEU A 207 8.49 15.12 -27.78
C LEU A 207 10.02 15.29 -27.87
N ASN A 208 10.53 15.37 -29.10
CA ASN A 208 11.94 15.66 -29.38
C ASN A 208 12.13 17.15 -29.65
N GLY A 209 12.22 17.96 -28.59
CA GLY A 209 12.14 19.42 -28.71
C GLY A 209 10.73 19.85 -29.09
N ASP A 210 10.60 20.68 -30.13
CA ASP A 210 9.30 21.13 -30.65
C ASP A 210 8.76 20.21 -31.76
N SER A 211 9.51 19.17 -32.15
CA SER A 211 9.06 18.23 -33.18
C SER A 211 8.05 17.22 -32.61
N PRO A 212 6.88 17.05 -33.26
CA PRO A 212 5.92 16.02 -32.88
C PRO A 212 6.52 14.63 -33.06
N VAL A 213 5.98 13.67 -32.31
CA VAL A 213 6.29 12.25 -32.51
C VAL A 213 5.75 11.83 -33.87
N LYS A 214 6.50 11.01 -34.62
CA LYS A 214 6.10 10.60 -35.98
C LYS A 214 4.92 9.63 -36.02
N GLU A 215 4.70 8.91 -34.93
CA GLU A 215 3.65 7.89 -34.82
C GLU A 215 2.81 8.19 -33.58
N GLU A 216 1.50 8.20 -33.75
CA GLU A 216 0.55 8.48 -32.68
C GLU A 216 0.27 7.23 -31.83
N PRO A 217 0.02 7.39 -30.53
CA PRO A 217 -0.39 6.29 -29.69
C PRO A 217 -1.78 5.77 -30.11
N TRP A 218 -1.95 4.46 -30.15
CA TRP A 218 -3.22 3.81 -30.49
C TRP A 218 -3.52 2.68 -29.50
N LEU A 219 -4.79 2.54 -29.13
CA LEU A 219 -5.27 1.53 -28.19
C LEU A 219 -5.63 0.25 -28.92
N ASP A 220 -5.00 -0.86 -28.54
CA ASP A 220 -5.34 -2.21 -28.98
C ASP A 220 -6.58 -2.70 -28.22
N HIS A 221 -7.77 -2.50 -28.81
CA HIS A 221 -9.06 -2.87 -28.19
C HIS A 221 -9.16 -4.37 -27.95
N ASP A 222 -8.65 -5.20 -28.87
CA ASP A 222 -8.69 -6.66 -28.73
C ASP A 222 -7.85 -7.10 -27.54
N LEU A 223 -6.64 -6.55 -27.38
CA LEU A 223 -5.82 -6.82 -26.20
C LEU A 223 -6.46 -6.30 -24.91
N TYR A 224 -7.10 -5.13 -24.95
CA TYR A 224 -7.78 -4.56 -23.78
C TYR A 224 -8.93 -5.47 -23.30
N GLU A 225 -9.81 -5.91 -24.21
CA GLU A 225 -10.90 -6.84 -23.88
C GLU A 225 -10.38 -8.22 -23.50
N HIS A 226 -9.33 -8.71 -24.18
CA HIS A 226 -8.67 -9.96 -23.80
C HIS A 226 -8.17 -9.91 -22.36
N LEU A 227 -7.44 -8.86 -21.97
CA LEU A 227 -6.94 -8.66 -20.61
C LEU A 227 -8.05 -8.66 -19.55
N ARG A 228 -9.19 -8.03 -19.86
CA ARG A 228 -10.37 -8.05 -18.97
C ARG A 228 -10.90 -9.47 -18.79
N SER A 229 -10.96 -10.25 -19.87
CA SER A 229 -11.51 -11.61 -19.87
C SER A 229 -10.58 -12.64 -19.20
N ILE A 230 -9.26 -12.50 -19.31
CA ILE A 230 -8.30 -13.50 -18.76
C ILE A 230 -7.80 -13.16 -17.35
N THR A 231 -8.21 -12.02 -16.78
CA THR A 231 -7.86 -11.66 -15.41
C THR A 231 -8.76 -12.44 -14.44
N VAL A 232 -8.20 -13.48 -13.83
CA VAL A 232 -8.91 -14.43 -12.98
C VAL A 232 -8.56 -14.31 -11.49
N VAL A 233 -7.43 -13.67 -11.15
CA VAL A 233 -7.02 -13.43 -9.76
C VAL A 233 -6.71 -11.97 -9.48
N TRP A 234 -7.22 -11.50 -8.34
CA TRP A 234 -6.90 -10.20 -7.75
C TRP A 234 -6.15 -10.39 -6.43
N ASN A 235 -4.92 -9.91 -6.35
CA ASN A 235 -4.09 -9.92 -5.16
C ASN A 235 -4.00 -8.53 -4.53
N SER A 236 -4.30 -8.45 -3.24
CA SER A 236 -4.33 -7.20 -2.47
C SER A 236 -3.91 -7.46 -1.01
N ASP A 237 -3.48 -6.42 -0.30
CA ASP A 237 -3.13 -6.50 1.14
C ASP A 237 -4.37 -6.66 2.06
N ALA A 238 -5.55 -6.77 1.46
CA ALA A 238 -6.87 -6.84 2.09
C ALA A 238 -7.33 -5.52 2.74
N ALA A 239 -6.83 -4.37 2.30
CA ALA A 239 -7.42 -3.07 2.62
C ALA A 239 -8.89 -3.01 2.16
N GLY A 240 -9.74 -2.39 2.99
CA GLY A 240 -11.19 -2.38 2.77
C GLY A 240 -11.59 -1.83 1.38
N ASP A 241 -10.96 -0.75 0.94
CA ASP A 241 -11.23 -0.14 -0.37
C ASP A 241 -10.81 -1.04 -1.54
N GLU A 242 -9.70 -1.78 -1.40
CA GLU A 242 -9.23 -2.70 -2.45
C GLU A 242 -10.12 -3.95 -2.55
N MET A 243 -10.58 -4.46 -1.40
CA MET A 243 -11.52 -5.59 -1.35
C MET A 243 -12.86 -5.22 -1.98
N LEU A 244 -13.37 -4.04 -1.67
CA LEU A 244 -14.59 -3.53 -2.30
C LEU A 244 -14.39 -3.28 -3.79
N ALA A 245 -13.23 -2.75 -4.21
CA ALA A 245 -12.93 -2.58 -5.63
C ALA A 245 -12.93 -3.92 -6.37
N ALA A 246 -12.33 -4.97 -5.78
CA ALA A 246 -12.35 -6.31 -6.36
C ALA A 246 -13.79 -6.85 -6.52
N GLN A 247 -14.64 -6.70 -5.50
CA GLN A 247 -16.05 -7.10 -5.57
C GLN A 247 -16.82 -6.31 -6.64
N GLU A 248 -16.66 -4.99 -6.69
CA GLU A 248 -17.34 -4.15 -7.68
C GLU A 248 -16.83 -4.37 -9.11
N SER A 249 -15.60 -4.87 -9.28
CA SER A 249 -15.05 -5.16 -10.60
C SER A 249 -15.78 -6.28 -11.36
N GLN A 250 -16.46 -7.17 -10.63
CA GLN A 250 -17.28 -8.27 -11.16
C GLN A 250 -18.73 -7.85 -11.44
N ARG A 251 -19.18 -6.72 -10.87
CA ARG A 251 -20.56 -6.25 -11.00
C ARG A 251 -20.73 -5.41 -12.26
N THR A 252 -21.89 -5.52 -12.88
CA THR A 252 -22.29 -4.63 -13.97
C THR A 252 -22.60 -3.25 -13.38
N PRO A 253 -21.91 -2.18 -13.81
CA PRO A 253 -22.18 -0.83 -13.32
C PRO A 253 -23.63 -0.41 -13.56
N ALA A 254 -24.22 0.36 -12.63
CA ALA A 254 -25.56 0.94 -12.82
C ALA A 254 -25.60 2.07 -13.88
N SER A 255 -24.43 2.52 -14.35
CA SER A 255 -24.29 3.56 -15.37
C SER A 255 -24.48 2.98 -16.77
N LEU A 256 -25.23 3.69 -17.62
CA LEU A 256 -25.50 3.35 -19.02
C LEU A 256 -24.26 3.30 -19.91
N ASP A 257 -23.14 3.92 -19.51
CA ASP A 257 -21.94 4.04 -20.35
C ASP A 257 -21.00 2.81 -20.30
N ASP A 258 -21.10 1.97 -19.26
CA ASP A 258 -20.29 0.75 -19.11
C ASP A 258 -21.22 -0.46 -18.88
N LEU A 259 -21.67 -1.09 -19.98
CA LEU A 259 -22.64 -2.21 -19.94
C LEU A 259 -22.06 -3.54 -19.45
N LEU A 260 -20.75 -3.62 -19.14
CA LEU A 260 -20.07 -4.87 -18.80
C LEU A 260 -19.17 -4.71 -17.55
N PRO A 261 -19.08 -5.75 -16.70
CA PRO A 261 -18.10 -5.82 -15.60
C PRO A 261 -16.66 -5.59 -16.07
N LEU A 262 -15.81 -5.03 -15.21
CA LEU A 262 -14.40 -4.82 -15.55
C LEU A 262 -13.65 -6.15 -15.72
N PHE A 263 -13.88 -7.10 -14.81
CA PHE A 263 -13.31 -8.45 -14.85
C PHE A 263 -14.43 -9.49 -14.73
N PRO A 264 -15.06 -9.87 -15.85
CA PRO A 264 -16.20 -10.79 -15.83
C PRO A 264 -15.84 -12.20 -15.34
N ASN A 265 -14.58 -12.62 -15.52
CA ASN A 265 -14.11 -13.96 -15.16
C ASN A 265 -13.21 -13.96 -13.91
N LEU A 266 -13.26 -12.91 -13.07
CA LEU A 266 -12.51 -12.90 -11.83
C LEU A 266 -13.03 -14.05 -10.94
N THR A 267 -12.17 -15.01 -10.61
CA THR A 267 -12.53 -16.20 -9.82
C THR A 267 -12.15 -16.00 -8.35
N PHE A 268 -10.95 -15.46 -8.12
CA PHE A 268 -10.33 -15.49 -6.79
C PHE A 268 -9.80 -14.12 -6.38
N VAL A 269 -10.26 -13.63 -5.23
CA VAL A 269 -9.72 -12.43 -4.57
C VAL A 269 -8.82 -12.89 -3.44
N ASN A 270 -7.52 -12.92 -3.71
CA ASN A 270 -6.52 -13.37 -2.77
C ASN A 270 -6.13 -12.24 -1.80
N ARG A 271 -6.18 -12.56 -0.51
CA ARG A 271 -5.59 -11.73 0.55
C ARG A 271 -4.11 -12.10 0.68
N ASP A 272 -3.22 -11.12 0.55
CA ASP A 272 -1.77 -11.35 0.53
C ASP A 272 -1.30 -12.28 1.66
N LYS A 273 -0.74 -13.42 1.24
CA LYS A 273 -0.33 -14.48 2.15
C LYS A 273 0.89 -14.06 2.97
N ALA A 274 1.74 -13.16 2.47
CA ALA A 274 2.87 -12.62 3.24
C ALA A 274 2.40 -11.71 4.39
N HIS A 275 1.42 -10.84 4.17
CA HIS A 275 0.77 -10.10 5.25
C HIS A 275 0.01 -11.02 6.22
N ALA A 276 -0.62 -12.08 5.71
CA ALA A 276 -1.30 -13.07 6.55
C ALA A 276 -0.34 -13.81 7.49
N SER A 277 0.84 -14.24 7.02
CA SER A 277 1.83 -14.92 7.87
C SER A 277 2.39 -14.02 8.96
N ARG A 278 2.48 -12.69 8.75
CA ARG A 278 2.87 -11.74 9.80
C ARG A 278 1.91 -11.78 10.99
N ARG A 279 0.61 -11.97 10.73
CA ARG A 279 -0.43 -12.03 11.76
C ARG A 279 -0.33 -13.29 12.63
N VAL A 280 0.22 -14.38 12.09
CA VAL A 280 0.45 -15.65 12.82
C VAL A 280 1.33 -15.43 14.05
N ALA A 281 2.33 -14.55 13.98
CA ALA A 281 3.14 -14.20 15.15
C ALA A 281 2.57 -13.04 15.97
N GLN A 282 2.08 -11.99 15.29
CA GLN A 282 1.70 -10.74 15.94
C GLN A 282 0.41 -10.84 16.78
N ARG A 283 -0.59 -11.61 16.32
CA ARG A 283 -1.87 -11.71 17.05
C ARG A 283 -1.72 -12.49 18.36
N PRO A 284 -1.09 -13.68 18.39
CA PRO A 284 -0.86 -14.40 19.64
C PRO A 284 -0.03 -13.59 20.63
N TRP A 285 0.95 -12.85 20.11
CA TRP A 285 1.75 -11.92 20.90
C TRP A 285 0.90 -10.89 21.64
N THR A 286 0.02 -10.21 20.91
CA THR A 286 -0.80 -9.12 21.44
C THR A 286 -1.82 -9.60 22.47
N ALA A 287 -2.26 -10.86 22.33
CA ALA A 287 -3.18 -11.49 23.27
C ALA A 287 -2.52 -11.89 24.61
N ALA A 288 -1.20 -12.08 24.63
CA ALA A 288 -0.42 -12.48 25.80
C ALA A 288 0.23 -11.27 26.53
N PRO A 289 -0.27 -10.83 27.70
CA PRO A 289 0.21 -9.63 28.37
C PRO A 289 1.69 -9.68 28.77
N GLU A 290 2.13 -10.77 29.42
CA GLU A 290 3.53 -10.97 29.82
C GLU A 290 4.49 -10.92 28.63
N LEU A 291 4.15 -11.63 27.54
CA LEU A 291 4.96 -11.63 26.33
C LEU A 291 5.01 -10.22 25.72
N THR A 292 3.86 -9.53 25.67
CA THR A 292 3.77 -8.14 25.21
C THR A 292 4.63 -7.17 26.03
N GLU A 293 4.69 -7.35 27.34
CA GLU A 293 5.52 -6.52 28.20
C GLU A 293 7.02 -6.75 27.95
N ILE A 294 7.45 -8.01 27.89
CA ILE A 294 8.81 -8.39 27.51
C ILE A 294 9.19 -7.74 26.18
N PHE A 295 8.29 -7.77 25.17
CA PHE A 295 8.51 -7.10 23.89
C PHE A 295 8.94 -5.65 24.05
N LYS A 296 8.11 -4.91 24.81
CA LYS A 296 8.12 -3.45 24.82
C LYS A 296 9.37 -2.97 25.53
N ILE A 297 9.72 -3.63 26.63
CA ILE A 297 10.90 -3.30 27.43
C ILE A 297 12.17 -3.60 26.64
N PHE A 298 12.27 -4.78 26.02
CA PHE A 298 13.44 -5.15 25.20
C PHE A 298 13.56 -4.26 23.96
N CYS A 299 12.50 -4.06 23.19
CA CYS A 299 12.52 -3.19 22.01
C CYS A 299 12.87 -1.74 22.35
N SER A 300 12.37 -1.22 23.48
CA SER A 300 12.73 0.11 23.96
C SER A 300 14.24 0.22 24.22
N TRP A 301 14.83 -0.79 24.87
CA TRP A 301 16.26 -0.82 25.12
C TRP A 301 17.07 -0.99 23.83
N PHE A 302 16.64 -1.87 22.92
CA PHE A 302 17.28 -2.06 21.62
C PHE A 302 17.31 -0.78 20.80
N LYS A 303 16.20 -0.03 20.82
CA LYS A 303 16.10 1.30 20.18
C LYS A 303 17.11 2.27 20.78
N THR A 304 17.26 2.30 22.11
CA THR A 304 18.23 3.18 22.78
C THR A 304 19.67 2.86 22.37
N ILE A 305 20.06 1.58 22.30
CA ILE A 305 21.38 1.18 21.79
C ILE A 305 21.52 1.56 20.30
N GLN A 306 20.53 1.22 19.47
CA GLN A 306 20.56 1.43 18.03
C GLN A 306 20.75 2.91 17.62
N PHE A 307 20.19 3.84 18.38
CA PHE A 307 20.24 5.27 18.07
C PHE A 307 21.26 6.05 18.89
N SER A 308 22.12 5.38 19.65
CA SER A 308 23.21 6.01 20.42
C SER A 308 24.58 5.49 19.98
N PRO A 309 25.36 6.28 19.21
CA PRO A 309 26.72 5.90 18.81
C PRO A 309 27.64 5.56 19.99
N LEU A 310 27.43 6.23 21.13
CA LEU A 310 28.18 5.95 22.37
C LEU A 310 27.88 4.55 22.91
N LEU A 311 26.59 4.19 23.00
CA LEU A 311 26.19 2.87 23.51
C LEU A 311 26.54 1.77 22.53
N GLN A 312 26.52 2.04 21.22
CA GLN A 312 27.05 1.14 20.20
C GLN A 312 28.53 0.83 20.46
N GLY A 313 29.36 1.84 20.70
CA GLY A 313 30.78 1.64 21.02
C GLY A 313 31.00 0.82 22.30
N TRP A 314 30.18 1.02 23.34
CA TRP A 314 30.26 0.18 24.55
C TRP A 314 29.81 -1.26 24.31
N TYR A 315 28.72 -1.43 23.57
CA TYR A 315 28.21 -2.75 23.21
C TYR A 315 29.18 -3.55 22.33
N GLU A 316 29.85 -2.91 21.37
CA GLU A 316 30.93 -3.51 20.57
C GLU A 316 32.09 -3.96 21.43
N HIS A 317 32.52 -3.10 22.36
CA HIS A 317 33.62 -3.40 23.26
C HIS A 317 33.31 -4.60 24.15
N PHE A 318 32.12 -4.66 24.75
CA PHE A 318 31.73 -5.80 25.59
C PHE A 318 31.60 -7.11 24.79
N GLN A 319 31.13 -7.06 23.53
CA GLN A 319 31.12 -8.24 22.66
C GLN A 319 32.53 -8.74 22.34
N ALA A 320 33.48 -7.82 22.13
CA ALA A 320 34.85 -8.20 21.82
C ALA A 320 35.55 -8.88 23.01
N GLU A 321 35.21 -8.48 24.24
CA GLU A 321 35.78 -9.04 25.49
C GLU A 321 35.09 -10.32 25.97
N ALA A 322 33.86 -10.59 25.54
CA ALA A 322 33.10 -11.75 26.00
C ALA A 322 33.44 -13.02 25.20
N GLU A 323 34.42 -13.81 25.66
CA GLU A 323 34.82 -15.09 25.04
C GLU A 323 33.63 -16.05 24.84
N GLU A 324 32.70 -16.11 25.79
CA GLU A 324 31.49 -16.94 25.75
C GLU A 324 30.44 -16.48 24.70
N GLU A 325 30.54 -15.24 24.20
CA GLU A 325 29.57 -14.63 23.27
C GLU A 325 30.11 -14.45 21.85
N GLN A 326 31.34 -14.94 21.57
CA GLN A 326 31.95 -14.93 20.23
C GLN A 326 31.29 -15.93 19.24
N LEU A 327 30.03 -16.29 19.48
CA LEU A 327 29.19 -17.14 18.62
C LEU A 327 28.91 -16.48 17.26
N ILE A 328 28.93 -15.15 17.22
CA ILE A 328 28.73 -14.37 15.99
C ILE A 328 29.78 -13.26 15.85
N LYS A 329 30.01 -12.83 14.61
CA LYS A 329 30.83 -11.66 14.33
C LYS A 329 30.30 -10.42 15.07
N VAL A 330 31.18 -9.74 15.81
CA VAL A 330 30.92 -8.49 16.55
C VAL A 330 30.08 -7.54 15.70
N GLN A 331 28.95 -7.10 16.26
CA GLN A 331 28.02 -6.17 15.62
C GLN A 331 28.09 -4.80 16.31
N SER A 332 28.12 -3.74 15.50
CA SER A 332 28.00 -2.38 16.01
C SER A 332 26.62 -2.00 16.51
N SER A 333 25.60 -2.74 16.08
CA SER A 333 24.21 -2.44 16.41
C SER A 333 23.34 -3.68 16.40
N LEU A 334 22.24 -3.62 17.14
CA LEU A 334 21.24 -4.69 17.20
C LEU A 334 20.36 -4.77 15.94
N SER A 335 20.58 -3.89 14.94
CA SER A 335 19.83 -3.81 13.70
C SER A 335 18.32 -3.58 13.90
N HIS A 336 17.94 -2.82 14.93
CA HIS A 336 16.52 -2.53 15.19
C HIS A 336 15.97 -1.53 14.17
N ALA A 337 14.81 -1.85 13.59
CA ALA A 337 14.03 -0.92 12.79
C ALA A 337 12.61 -0.82 13.34
N ALA A 338 12.16 0.41 13.61
CA ALA A 338 10.91 0.67 14.32
C ALA A 338 9.64 0.44 13.48
N HIS A 339 9.76 0.21 12.17
CA HIS A 339 8.63 0.30 11.24
C HIS A 339 7.90 -1.03 10.97
N ARG A 340 8.38 -2.20 11.42
CA ARG A 340 7.72 -3.51 11.20
C ARG A 340 7.93 -4.45 12.42
N PHE A 341 6.95 -5.28 12.76
CA PHE A 341 7.13 -6.33 13.77
C PHE A 341 8.25 -7.30 13.35
N ASP A 342 8.27 -7.68 12.08
CA ASP A 342 9.30 -8.54 11.47
C ASP A 342 10.74 -8.04 11.67
N SER A 343 10.96 -6.72 11.73
CA SER A 343 12.29 -6.15 11.95
C SER A 343 12.77 -6.25 13.40
N THR A 344 11.97 -6.81 14.32
CA THR A 344 12.35 -7.04 15.71
C THR A 344 12.87 -8.45 15.98
N SER A 345 12.61 -9.43 15.10
CA SER A 345 13.16 -10.79 15.20
C SER A 345 14.70 -10.80 15.24
N LYS A 346 15.35 -10.01 14.37
CA LYS A 346 16.82 -9.92 14.32
C LYS A 346 17.43 -9.31 15.58
N PRO A 347 16.93 -8.18 16.12
CA PRO A 347 17.34 -7.67 17.43
C PRO A 347 17.22 -8.68 18.57
N PHE A 348 16.11 -9.43 18.64
CA PHE A 348 15.92 -10.48 19.67
C PHE A 348 16.94 -11.61 19.51
N ALA A 349 17.19 -12.08 18.28
CA ALA A 349 18.20 -13.08 18.00
C ALA A 349 19.61 -12.63 18.42
N ILE A 350 20.00 -11.40 18.07
CA ILE A 350 21.30 -10.84 18.46
C ILE A 350 21.37 -10.69 19.98
N CYS A 351 20.31 -10.20 20.62
CA CYS A 351 20.23 -10.06 22.07
C CYS A 351 20.44 -11.40 22.79
N ALA A 352 19.78 -12.48 22.34
CA ALA A 352 19.95 -13.79 22.95
C ALA A 352 21.37 -14.37 22.78
N LEU A 353 22.05 -14.03 21.67
CA LEU A 353 23.42 -14.47 21.40
C LEU A 353 24.49 -13.64 22.12
N THR A 354 24.19 -12.39 22.47
CA THR A 354 25.12 -11.44 23.09
C THR A 354 24.52 -10.83 24.36
N PHE A 355 23.78 -11.62 25.14
CA PHE A 355 22.92 -11.11 26.20
C PHE A 355 23.72 -10.38 27.29
N ARG A 356 24.86 -10.94 27.70
CA ARG A 356 25.80 -10.34 28.66
C ARG A 356 26.30 -9.00 28.15
N SER A 357 26.68 -8.91 26.87
CA SER A 357 27.09 -7.63 26.27
C SER A 357 25.98 -6.58 26.32
N VAL A 358 24.73 -6.96 26.02
CA VAL A 358 23.56 -6.06 26.12
C VAL A 358 23.33 -5.61 27.56
N LEU A 359 23.47 -6.54 28.51
CA LEU A 359 23.28 -6.30 29.93
C LEU A 359 24.36 -5.38 30.51
N LEU A 360 25.64 -5.64 30.24
CA LEU A 360 26.75 -4.80 30.68
C LEU A 360 26.65 -3.38 30.10
N THR A 361 26.17 -3.25 28.85
CA THR A 361 25.86 -1.94 28.26
C THR A 361 24.81 -1.20 29.09
N ALA A 362 23.73 -1.88 29.50
CA ALA A 362 22.68 -1.28 30.33
C ALA A 362 23.19 -0.88 31.72
N ILE A 363 23.96 -1.75 32.38
CA ILE A 363 24.56 -1.47 33.69
C ILE A 363 25.47 -0.25 33.60
N LYS A 364 26.37 -0.19 32.61
CA LYS A 364 27.27 0.95 32.42
C LYS A 364 26.51 2.25 32.11
N ALA A 365 25.47 2.18 31.28
CA ALA A 365 24.61 3.32 30.99
C ALA A 365 23.91 3.86 32.25
N TRP A 366 23.40 2.97 33.10
CA TRP A 366 22.82 3.37 34.38
C TRP A 366 23.87 3.98 35.33
N THR A 367 25.00 3.31 35.53
CA THR A 367 26.05 3.75 36.48
C THR A 367 26.67 5.08 36.08
N GLN A 368 27.02 5.25 34.80
CA GLN A 368 27.78 6.43 34.34
C GLN A 368 26.87 7.58 33.88
N ARG A 369 25.61 7.30 33.52
CA ARG A 369 24.71 8.27 32.87
C ARG A 369 23.31 8.34 33.48
N LYS A 370 23.16 8.06 34.78
CA LYS A 370 21.86 8.04 35.50
C LYS A 370 20.95 9.25 35.26
N ASN A 371 21.52 10.43 35.01
CA ASN A 371 20.77 11.67 34.81
C ASN A 371 20.40 11.93 33.33
N ASP A 372 21.03 11.22 32.40
CA ASP A 372 20.83 11.41 30.97
C ASP A 372 19.69 10.53 30.44
N PRO A 373 19.10 10.86 29.28
CA PRO A 373 18.05 10.04 28.66
C PRO A 373 18.43 8.57 28.49
N GLN A 374 19.70 8.29 28.20
CA GLN A 374 20.22 6.93 27.99
C GLN A 374 20.27 6.10 29.28
N GLY A 375 20.74 6.68 30.38
CA GLY A 375 20.73 6.00 31.69
C GLY A 375 19.32 5.85 32.24
N LYS A 376 18.46 6.87 32.07
CA LYS A 376 17.03 6.78 32.40
C LYS A 376 16.30 5.68 31.61
N ALA A 377 16.69 5.46 30.35
CA ALA A 377 16.13 4.38 29.52
C ALA A 377 16.68 2.98 29.87
N ALA A 378 17.88 2.88 30.43
CA ALA A 378 18.47 1.61 30.87
C ALA A 378 17.80 1.06 32.15
N TYR A 379 17.35 1.95 33.05
CA TYR A 379 16.77 1.56 34.34
C TYR A 379 15.55 0.63 34.22
N PRO A 380 14.50 0.93 33.43
CA PRO A 380 13.34 0.04 33.30
C PRO A 380 13.72 -1.37 32.81
N PHE A 381 14.72 -1.48 31.94
CA PHE A 381 15.22 -2.76 31.47
C PHE A 381 15.92 -3.54 32.59
N LEU A 382 16.81 -2.89 33.35
CA LEU A 382 17.51 -3.53 34.46
C LEU A 382 16.57 -3.93 35.60
N ASP A 383 15.63 -3.05 35.96
CA ASP A 383 14.63 -3.28 37.01
C ASP A 383 13.72 -4.45 36.64
N PHE A 384 13.21 -4.49 35.41
CA PHE A 384 12.35 -5.56 34.92
C PHE A 384 13.03 -6.93 34.91
N MET A 385 14.35 -6.96 34.65
CA MET A 385 15.16 -8.19 34.61
C MET A 385 15.72 -8.59 35.98
N SER A 386 15.49 -7.79 37.02
CA SER A 386 16.02 -8.04 38.36
C SER A 386 15.16 -9.02 39.16
N GLY A 387 15.81 -9.72 40.08
CA GLY A 387 15.16 -10.61 41.04
C GLY A 387 14.78 -11.99 40.46
N PRO A 388 14.08 -12.81 41.25
CA PRO A 388 13.75 -14.19 40.88
C PRO A 388 12.88 -14.31 39.62
N GLU A 389 11.93 -13.38 39.44
CA GLU A 389 11.09 -13.31 38.25
C GLU A 389 11.85 -12.85 37.00
N GLY A 390 12.94 -12.11 37.20
CA GLY A 390 13.82 -11.65 36.14
C GLY A 390 14.39 -12.81 35.31
N ALA A 391 14.88 -13.86 35.98
CA ALA A 391 15.38 -15.08 35.32
C ALA A 391 14.30 -15.73 34.42
N SER A 392 13.05 -15.75 34.89
CA SER A 392 11.92 -16.25 34.11
C SER A 392 11.70 -15.42 32.84
N ARG A 393 11.69 -14.08 32.96
CA ARG A 393 11.53 -13.14 31.83
C ARG A 393 12.66 -13.26 30.81
N MET A 394 13.89 -13.53 31.24
CA MET A 394 15.01 -13.75 30.29
C MET A 394 14.78 -15.01 29.46
N VAL A 395 14.38 -16.12 30.08
CA VAL A 395 14.10 -17.37 29.36
C VAL A 395 12.92 -17.21 28.41
N LEU A 396 11.84 -16.52 28.85
CA LEU A 396 10.73 -16.18 27.96
C LEU A 396 11.19 -15.32 26.77
N ALA A 397 12.11 -14.37 26.96
CA ALA A 397 12.67 -13.61 25.84
C ALA A 397 13.42 -14.50 24.82
N GLY A 398 14.07 -15.57 25.29
CA GLY A 398 14.65 -16.62 24.43
C GLY A 398 13.60 -17.41 23.66
N MET A 399 12.54 -17.88 24.35
CA MET A 399 11.42 -18.58 23.71
C MET A 399 10.71 -17.72 22.67
N LEU A 400 10.58 -16.42 22.94
CA LEU A 400 10.04 -15.45 22.00
C LEU A 400 10.94 -15.29 20.78
N ALA A 401 12.26 -15.25 20.96
CA ALA A 401 13.20 -15.22 19.84
C ALA A 401 13.09 -16.49 18.96
N ASP A 402 12.90 -17.67 19.55
CA ASP A 402 12.69 -18.92 18.81
C ASP A 402 11.37 -18.88 18.02
N ALA A 403 10.27 -18.46 18.64
CA ALA A 403 8.96 -18.31 17.99
C ALA A 403 9.01 -17.30 16.83
N MET A 404 9.73 -16.19 17.02
CA MET A 404 9.92 -15.17 15.99
C MET A 404 10.78 -15.68 14.83
N ASP A 405 11.78 -16.54 15.05
CA ASP A 405 12.55 -17.13 13.95
C ASP A 405 11.67 -18.08 13.11
N GLU A 406 10.86 -18.94 13.74
CA GLU A 406 9.92 -19.81 13.02
C GLU A 406 8.91 -19.02 12.19
N ALA A 407 8.28 -17.99 12.79
CA ALA A 407 7.35 -17.15 12.06
C ALA A 407 8.02 -16.34 10.94
N MET A 408 9.25 -15.90 11.15
CA MET A 408 10.04 -15.20 10.13
C MET A 408 10.38 -16.11 8.96
N GLN A 409 10.61 -17.40 9.19
CA GLN A 409 10.81 -18.37 8.11
C GLN A 409 9.57 -18.52 7.25
N LEU A 410 8.38 -18.60 7.88
CA LEU A 410 7.11 -18.63 7.17
C LEU A 410 6.89 -17.35 6.35
N THR A 411 7.05 -16.18 6.97
CA THR A 411 6.88 -14.89 6.28
C THR A 411 7.86 -14.73 5.13
N ARG A 412 9.14 -15.10 5.29
CA ARG A 412 10.12 -15.03 4.20
C ARG A 412 9.88 -16.03 3.07
N ALA A 413 9.18 -17.13 3.34
CA ALA A 413 8.74 -18.03 2.28
C ALA A 413 7.69 -17.32 1.43
N PHE A 414 6.67 -16.75 2.07
CA PHE A 414 5.53 -16.13 1.38
C PHE A 414 5.84 -14.75 0.78
N ASP A 415 6.82 -14.03 1.31
CA ASP A 415 7.26 -12.71 0.80
C ASP A 415 8.01 -12.78 -0.54
N ARG A 416 8.17 -13.98 -1.13
CA ARG A 416 8.73 -14.17 -2.46
C ARG A 416 7.61 -14.23 -3.49
N GLU A 417 7.56 -13.26 -4.40
CA GLU A 417 6.59 -13.25 -5.50
C GLU A 417 6.67 -14.51 -6.39
N ALA A 418 7.86 -15.10 -6.52
CA ALA A 418 8.10 -16.34 -7.27
C ALA A 418 8.08 -17.61 -6.39
N ILE A 419 7.41 -17.58 -5.23
CA ILE A 419 7.17 -18.81 -4.46
C ILE A 419 6.29 -19.76 -5.28
N ASP A 420 6.64 -21.03 -5.22
CA ASP A 420 5.82 -22.11 -5.73
C ASP A 420 4.59 -22.30 -4.83
N THR A 421 3.41 -22.01 -5.37
CA THR A 421 2.12 -22.10 -4.65
C THR A 421 1.83 -23.52 -4.14
N ALA A 422 2.34 -24.55 -4.81
CA ALA A 422 2.19 -25.93 -4.36
C ALA A 422 2.93 -26.20 -3.05
N LEU A 423 3.91 -25.37 -2.68
CA LEU A 423 4.67 -25.52 -1.44
C LEU A 423 4.06 -24.75 -0.26
N LEU A 424 3.00 -23.95 -0.44
CA LEU A 424 2.40 -23.14 0.63
C LEU A 424 2.01 -23.99 1.84
N HIS A 425 1.27 -25.09 1.59
CA HIS A 425 0.86 -26.03 2.62
C HIS A 425 2.07 -26.63 3.37
N SER A 426 3.12 -27.00 2.64
CA SER A 426 4.34 -27.56 3.25
C SER A 426 5.05 -26.57 4.18
N HIS A 427 4.99 -25.27 3.88
CA HIS A 427 5.54 -24.22 4.73
C HIS A 427 4.71 -24.04 6.02
N LEU A 428 3.38 -24.10 5.92
CA LEU A 428 2.48 -24.06 7.07
C LEU A 428 2.66 -25.28 7.97
N GLN A 429 2.72 -26.47 7.37
CA GLN A 429 2.95 -27.73 8.09
C GLN A 429 4.28 -27.72 8.83
N ARG A 430 5.35 -27.22 8.21
CA ARG A 430 6.65 -27.07 8.87
C ARG A 430 6.58 -26.12 10.07
N PHE A 431 5.89 -24.98 9.92
CA PHE A 431 5.72 -24.05 11.04
C PHE A 431 4.95 -24.69 12.21
N LEU A 432 3.85 -25.38 11.93
CA LEU A 432 3.04 -26.07 12.95
C LEU A 432 3.85 -27.16 13.65
N LYS A 433 4.55 -28.00 12.88
CA LYS A 433 5.44 -29.05 13.39
C LYS A 433 6.55 -28.48 14.27
N ASN A 434 7.28 -27.48 13.77
CA ASN A 434 8.38 -26.86 14.52
C ASN A 434 7.91 -26.22 15.82
N THR A 435 6.80 -25.46 15.80
CA THR A 435 6.27 -24.82 17.00
C THR A 435 5.70 -25.82 18.00
N ALA A 436 5.07 -26.90 17.53
CA ALA A 436 4.65 -28.02 18.38
C ALA A 436 5.85 -28.72 19.03
N THR A 437 6.88 -29.09 18.27
CA THR A 437 8.10 -29.70 18.81
C THR A 437 8.80 -28.77 19.82
N LEU A 438 8.92 -27.47 19.51
CA LEU A 438 9.59 -26.52 20.39
C LEU A 438 8.83 -26.27 21.69
N PHE A 439 7.52 -26.03 21.64
CA PHE A 439 6.77 -25.49 22.79
C PHE A 439 5.79 -26.48 23.43
N ILE A 440 5.30 -27.47 22.69
CA ILE A 440 4.38 -28.49 23.20
C ILE A 440 5.14 -29.74 23.64
N ALA A 441 6.08 -30.21 22.81
CA ALA A 441 7.04 -31.25 23.21
C ALA A 441 8.21 -30.69 24.03
N GLU A 442 8.18 -29.39 24.34
CA GLU A 442 9.11 -28.68 25.23
C GLU A 442 10.58 -28.74 24.80
N ARG A 443 10.87 -29.08 23.53
CA ARG A 443 12.25 -29.25 23.02
C ARG A 443 13.02 -27.95 22.86
N CYS A 444 12.37 -26.78 23.01
CA CYS A 444 13.07 -25.50 23.00
C CYS A 444 14.13 -25.39 24.11
N VAL A 445 14.03 -26.17 25.20
CA VAL A 445 15.04 -26.16 26.28
C VAL A 445 16.39 -26.74 25.83
N ASP A 446 16.38 -27.60 24.80
CA ASP A 446 17.56 -28.30 24.30
C ASP A 446 18.27 -27.57 23.14
N THR A 447 17.63 -26.56 22.54
CA THR A 447 18.13 -25.91 21.33
C THR A 447 17.83 -24.41 21.28
N GLY A 448 18.42 -23.73 20.31
CA GLY A 448 18.10 -22.35 19.95
C GLY A 448 18.32 -21.31 21.04
N PHE A 449 17.53 -20.25 20.96
CA PHE A 449 17.72 -19.07 21.81
C PHE A 449 17.28 -19.33 23.24
N THR A 450 16.28 -20.18 23.44
CA THR A 450 15.82 -20.60 24.76
C THR A 450 16.92 -21.32 25.55
N SER A 451 17.60 -22.29 24.93
CA SER A 451 18.71 -23.00 25.58
C SER A 451 19.87 -22.05 25.94
N LEU A 452 20.21 -21.10 25.07
CA LEU A 452 21.21 -20.07 25.37
C LEU A 452 20.80 -19.16 26.54
N MET A 453 19.55 -18.69 26.55
CA MET A 453 19.06 -17.83 27.63
C MET A 453 18.96 -18.59 28.97
N LEU A 454 18.73 -19.91 28.94
CA LEU A 454 18.85 -20.78 30.12
C LEU A 454 20.29 -20.85 30.64
N GLN A 455 21.28 -20.87 29.76
CA GLN A 455 22.70 -20.81 30.15
C GLN A 455 23.03 -19.45 30.77
N HIS A 456 22.62 -18.36 30.13
CA HIS A 456 22.83 -17.00 30.66
C HIS A 456 22.13 -16.79 32.01
N ALA A 457 20.95 -17.39 32.23
CA ALA A 457 20.22 -17.29 33.49
C ALA A 457 20.94 -17.94 34.69
N LYS A 458 21.88 -18.88 34.45
CA LYS A 458 22.71 -19.50 35.50
C LYS A 458 23.76 -18.53 36.06
N THR A 459 24.17 -17.55 35.26
CA THR A 459 25.18 -16.57 35.63
C THR A 459 24.53 -15.36 36.31
N GLN A 460 24.91 -15.09 37.55
CA GLN A 460 24.42 -13.91 38.27
C GLN A 460 25.22 -12.66 37.90
N SER A 461 24.52 -11.63 37.47
CA SER A 461 25.06 -10.28 37.28
C SER A 461 24.51 -9.36 38.36
N ILE A 462 25.37 -8.46 38.86
CA ILE A 462 25.04 -7.54 39.94
C ILE A 462 25.03 -6.11 39.40
N TRP A 463 24.06 -5.32 39.83
CA TRP A 463 24.04 -3.88 39.60
C TRP A 463 23.55 -3.12 40.84
N ILE A 464 23.84 -1.82 40.89
CA ILE A 464 23.55 -0.97 42.06
C ILE A 464 22.43 0.02 41.71
N ASP A 465 21.31 -0.07 42.44
CA ASP A 465 20.18 0.87 42.38
C ASP A 465 20.08 1.64 43.68
N LYS A 466 20.34 2.96 43.67
CA LYS A 466 20.20 3.83 44.85
C LYS A 466 20.82 3.24 46.13
N ASN A 467 22.02 2.66 46.01
CA ASN A 467 22.79 1.97 47.07
C ASN A 467 22.27 0.59 47.50
N HIS A 468 21.27 0.05 46.82
CA HIS A 468 20.84 -1.34 46.95
C HIS A 468 21.46 -2.20 45.85
N THR A 469 22.04 -3.32 46.26
CA THR A 469 22.55 -4.34 45.34
C THR A 469 21.38 -5.15 44.81
N ARG A 470 21.20 -5.16 43.48
CA ARG A 470 20.22 -5.98 42.78
C ARG A 470 20.92 -7.01 41.92
N THR A 471 20.27 -8.17 41.76
CA THR A 471 20.79 -9.31 41.00
C THR A 471 19.91 -9.59 39.79
N ILE A 472 20.56 -9.99 38.69
CA ILE A 472 19.95 -10.46 37.45
C ILE A 472 20.50 -11.87 37.21
N GLY A 473 19.61 -12.82 36.94
CA GLY A 473 19.94 -14.25 36.93
C GLY A 473 19.86 -14.89 38.32
N VAL A 474 19.84 -16.22 38.35
CA VAL A 474 19.65 -17.01 39.58
C VAL A 474 20.75 -18.05 39.68
N HIS A 475 21.40 -18.12 40.84
CA HIS A 475 22.42 -19.11 41.13
C HIS A 475 21.85 -20.53 40.97
N GLY A 476 22.46 -21.36 40.11
CA GLY A 476 21.96 -22.70 39.78
C GLY A 476 20.93 -22.74 38.64
N GLY A 477 20.53 -21.58 38.09
CA GLY A 477 19.60 -21.48 36.97
C GLY A 477 18.12 -21.44 37.38
N LEU A 478 17.24 -21.48 36.38
CA LEU A 478 15.80 -21.43 36.57
C LEU A 478 15.28 -22.76 37.14
N SER A 479 14.37 -22.70 38.12
CA SER A 479 13.76 -23.92 38.65
C SER A 479 12.82 -24.58 37.63
N ALA A 480 12.70 -25.90 37.68
CA ALA A 480 11.83 -26.66 36.78
C ALA A 480 10.37 -26.21 36.83
N ALA A 481 9.87 -25.84 38.02
CA ALA A 481 8.51 -25.34 38.20
C ALA A 481 8.28 -24.00 37.47
N VAL A 482 9.25 -23.09 37.51
CA VAL A 482 9.15 -21.79 36.81
C VAL A 482 9.31 -21.98 35.30
N LEU A 483 10.21 -22.88 34.88
CA LEU A 483 10.35 -23.24 33.47
C LEU A 483 9.06 -23.84 32.90
N ALA A 484 8.40 -24.75 33.63
CA ALA A 484 7.11 -25.30 33.25
C ALA A 484 6.04 -24.19 33.10
N GLN A 485 6.02 -23.19 33.98
CA GLN A 485 5.12 -22.04 33.85
C GLN A 485 5.40 -21.22 32.59
N ASN A 486 6.68 -21.06 32.19
CA ASN A 486 7.05 -20.40 30.94
C ASN A 486 6.61 -21.18 29.71
N LEU A 487 6.74 -22.50 29.74
CA LEU A 487 6.26 -23.38 28.67
C LEU A 487 4.74 -23.29 28.52
N LYS A 488 3.96 -23.14 29.60
CA LYS A 488 2.51 -22.87 29.52
C LYS A 488 2.18 -21.55 28.80
N HIS A 489 2.98 -20.50 28.97
CA HIS A 489 2.81 -19.26 28.21
C HIS A 489 3.05 -19.48 26.70
N MET A 490 4.06 -20.28 26.34
CA MET A 490 4.35 -20.60 24.94
C MET A 490 3.36 -21.60 24.33
N ALA A 491 2.79 -22.49 25.13
CA ALA A 491 1.66 -23.32 24.72
C ALA A 491 0.43 -22.44 24.38
N ALA A 492 0.11 -21.43 25.21
CA ALA A 492 -0.96 -20.49 24.92
C ALA A 492 -0.73 -19.74 23.59
N TRP A 493 0.51 -19.28 23.38
CA TRP A 493 0.93 -18.65 22.12
C TRP A 493 0.77 -19.59 20.92
N THR A 494 1.22 -20.85 21.04
CA THR A 494 1.16 -21.86 19.96
C THR A 494 -0.28 -22.24 19.61
N GLY A 495 -1.16 -22.37 20.60
CA GLY A 495 -2.57 -22.65 20.39
C GLY A 495 -3.27 -21.52 19.63
N LEU A 496 -2.98 -20.26 19.99
CA LEU A 496 -3.55 -19.11 19.29
C LEU A 496 -2.92 -18.92 17.90
N ALA A 497 -1.62 -19.17 17.72
CA ALA A 497 -0.96 -19.15 16.41
C ALA A 497 -1.59 -20.17 15.45
N SER A 498 -1.92 -21.37 15.95
CA SER A 498 -2.61 -22.42 15.20
C SER A 498 -4.01 -21.97 14.77
N LYS A 499 -4.78 -21.33 15.66
CA LYS A 499 -6.08 -20.72 15.30
C LYS A 499 -5.96 -19.62 14.25
N VAL A 500 -4.92 -18.78 14.32
CA VAL A 500 -4.66 -17.76 13.29
C VAL A 500 -4.31 -18.43 11.96
N ILE A 501 -3.56 -19.54 11.95
CA ILE A 501 -3.31 -20.31 10.72
C ILE A 501 -4.61 -20.83 10.12
N ALA A 502 -5.48 -21.46 10.92
CA ALA A 502 -6.78 -21.95 10.44
C ALA A 502 -7.63 -20.83 9.83
N ALA A 503 -7.64 -19.64 10.45
CA ALA A 503 -8.40 -18.51 9.95
C ALA A 503 -7.76 -17.84 8.72
N GLU A 504 -6.42 -17.75 8.64
CA GLU A 504 -5.72 -17.06 7.55
C GLU A 504 -5.50 -17.95 6.32
N PHE A 505 -5.25 -19.24 6.55
CA PHE A 505 -4.93 -20.27 5.57
C PHE A 505 -5.85 -21.49 5.79
N PRO A 506 -7.18 -21.34 5.62
CA PRO A 506 -8.09 -22.45 5.81
C PRO A 506 -7.79 -23.57 4.81
N SER A 507 -8.10 -24.81 5.19
CA SER A 507 -7.92 -25.98 4.33
C SER A 507 -8.68 -25.87 3.00
N PHE A 508 -9.78 -25.11 2.97
CA PHE A 508 -10.59 -24.85 1.79
C PHE A 508 -10.09 -23.69 0.91
N ASP A 509 -8.95 -23.06 1.24
CA ASP A 509 -8.35 -22.02 0.42
C ASP A 509 -7.75 -22.61 -0.86
N LEU A 510 -8.21 -22.13 -2.03
CA LEU A 510 -7.79 -22.68 -3.34
C LEU A 510 -6.27 -22.60 -3.56
N MET A 511 -5.60 -21.55 -3.08
CA MET A 511 -4.13 -21.45 -3.20
C MET A 511 -3.41 -22.55 -2.42
N CYS A 512 -3.96 -22.98 -1.29
CA CYS A 512 -3.40 -24.08 -0.49
C CYS A 512 -3.67 -25.46 -1.13
N CYS A 513 -4.75 -25.58 -1.92
CA CYS A 513 -5.12 -26.81 -2.64
C CYS A 513 -4.12 -27.18 -3.74
N PHE A 514 -3.33 -26.22 -4.27
CA PHE A 514 -2.28 -26.51 -5.26
C PHE A 514 -1.19 -27.46 -4.75
N ARG A 515 -1.18 -27.82 -3.46
CA ARG A 515 -0.30 -28.87 -2.90
C ARG A 515 -0.36 -30.19 -3.68
N VAL A 516 -1.47 -30.49 -4.36
CA VAL A 516 -1.59 -31.68 -5.23
C VAL A 516 -0.50 -31.73 -6.32
N LEU A 517 -0.01 -30.56 -6.76
CA LEU A 517 1.02 -30.41 -7.79
C LEU A 517 2.47 -30.45 -7.26
N ALA A 518 2.66 -30.56 -5.93
CA ALA A 518 3.98 -30.51 -5.30
C ALA A 518 4.75 -31.83 -5.49
N LEU A 519 5.65 -31.91 -6.46
CA LEU A 519 6.37 -33.15 -6.79
C LEU A 519 7.42 -33.48 -5.72
N SER A 520 7.48 -34.73 -5.26
CA SER A 520 8.41 -35.20 -4.22
C SER A 520 9.42 -36.24 -4.71
N GLY A 521 9.29 -36.68 -5.97
CA GLY A 521 10.05 -37.79 -6.54
C GLY A 521 9.36 -39.11 -6.25
N MET A 522 9.47 -40.07 -7.16
CA MET A 522 8.91 -41.40 -6.93
C MET A 522 9.88 -42.20 -6.08
N GLY A 523 9.47 -42.50 -4.84
CA GLY A 523 10.25 -43.36 -3.95
C GLY A 523 10.61 -44.67 -4.64
N GLY A 524 11.84 -45.16 -4.43
CA GLY A 524 12.36 -46.40 -5.03
C GLY A 524 11.76 -47.70 -4.48
N GLY A 525 10.48 -47.69 -4.10
CA GLY A 525 9.77 -48.88 -3.61
C GLY A 525 9.29 -49.79 -4.74
N ASP A 526 8.95 -51.03 -4.39
CA ASP A 526 8.50 -52.08 -5.32
C ASP A 526 7.09 -51.84 -5.94
N ALA A 527 6.41 -50.75 -5.59
CA ALA A 527 5.09 -50.43 -6.12
C ALA A 527 5.19 -50.00 -7.60
N SER A 528 4.21 -50.43 -8.41
CA SER A 528 4.17 -50.00 -9.81
C SER A 528 3.94 -48.49 -9.90
N ARG A 529 4.58 -47.85 -10.89
CA ARG A 529 4.47 -46.41 -11.14
C ARG A 529 3.03 -45.92 -11.30
N GLU A 530 2.18 -46.73 -11.93
CA GLU A 530 0.76 -46.44 -12.11
C GLU A 530 0.00 -46.46 -10.79
N GLN A 531 0.32 -47.39 -9.90
CA GLN A 531 -0.26 -47.48 -8.57
C GLN A 531 0.13 -46.27 -7.70
N LEU A 532 1.40 -45.84 -7.72
CA LEU A 532 1.86 -44.66 -6.99
C LEU A 532 1.17 -43.37 -7.46
N CYS A 533 0.99 -43.20 -8.78
CA CYS A 533 0.25 -42.08 -9.35
C CYS A 533 -1.22 -42.06 -8.87
N LYS A 534 -1.84 -43.25 -8.82
CA LYS A 534 -3.24 -43.39 -8.38
C LYS A 534 -3.41 -43.12 -6.89
N GLU A 535 -2.56 -43.71 -6.05
CA GLU A 535 -2.55 -43.46 -4.59
C GLU A 535 -2.40 -41.98 -4.28
N ARG A 536 -1.57 -41.27 -5.06
CA ARG A 536 -1.39 -39.82 -4.94
C ARG A 536 -2.62 -39.02 -5.37
N ALA A 537 -3.24 -39.39 -6.49
CA ALA A 537 -4.49 -38.76 -6.94
C ALA A 537 -5.59 -38.96 -5.88
N ASP A 538 -5.65 -40.15 -5.29
CA ASP A 538 -6.62 -40.51 -4.26
C ASP A 538 -6.37 -39.72 -2.96
N MET A 539 -5.11 -39.54 -2.56
CA MET A 539 -4.71 -38.77 -1.37
C MET A 539 -5.13 -37.29 -1.41
N HIS A 540 -5.21 -36.69 -2.60
CA HIS A 540 -5.56 -35.27 -2.79
C HIS A 540 -6.91 -35.07 -3.48
N THR A 541 -7.82 -36.05 -3.40
CA THR A 541 -9.12 -36.01 -4.09
C THR A 541 -9.91 -34.74 -3.77
N GLU A 542 -9.96 -34.33 -2.50
CA GLU A 542 -10.70 -33.13 -2.06
C GLU A 542 -10.09 -31.83 -2.57
N ASP A 543 -8.75 -31.71 -2.55
CA ASP A 543 -8.03 -30.54 -3.06
C ASP A 543 -8.25 -30.39 -4.57
N LEU A 544 -8.17 -31.52 -5.29
CA LEU A 544 -8.38 -31.56 -6.73
C LEU A 544 -9.83 -31.20 -7.08
N ALA A 545 -10.81 -31.79 -6.38
CA ALA A 545 -12.22 -31.48 -6.57
C ALA A 545 -12.52 -29.99 -6.33
N ARG A 546 -11.90 -29.38 -5.31
CA ARG A 546 -12.00 -27.93 -5.06
C ARG A 546 -11.43 -27.07 -6.16
N LEU A 547 -10.21 -27.38 -6.61
CA LEU A 547 -9.58 -26.65 -7.71
C LEU A 547 -10.43 -26.74 -8.97
N CYS A 548 -10.94 -27.92 -9.29
CA CYS A 548 -11.83 -28.13 -10.41
C CYS A 548 -13.14 -27.36 -10.28
N ARG A 549 -13.80 -27.36 -9.10
CA ARG A 549 -15.00 -26.54 -8.86
C ARG A 549 -14.72 -25.05 -9.05
N GLY A 550 -13.67 -24.53 -8.41
CA GLY A 550 -13.30 -23.12 -8.48
C GLY A 550 -12.93 -22.67 -9.90
N LEU A 551 -12.28 -23.53 -10.69
CA LEU A 551 -11.90 -23.25 -12.07
C LEU A 551 -12.97 -23.66 -13.10
N GLN A 552 -14.11 -24.20 -12.67
CA GLN A 552 -15.18 -24.71 -13.53
C GLN A 552 -14.72 -25.81 -14.50
N ILE A 553 -13.89 -26.73 -14.02
CA ILE A 553 -13.31 -27.85 -14.74
C ILE A 553 -14.04 -29.15 -14.33
N ASP A 554 -14.25 -30.06 -15.28
CA ASP A 554 -14.74 -31.40 -14.99
C ASP A 554 -13.74 -32.21 -14.13
N VAL A 555 -14.19 -32.61 -12.93
CA VAL A 555 -13.33 -33.24 -11.91
C VAL A 555 -12.79 -34.58 -12.39
N ASP A 556 -13.63 -35.40 -13.01
CA ASP A 556 -13.28 -36.76 -13.44
C ASP A 556 -12.27 -36.72 -14.60
N CYS A 557 -12.49 -35.83 -15.57
CA CYS A 557 -11.54 -35.56 -16.65
C CYS A 557 -10.18 -35.11 -16.10
N CYS A 558 -10.17 -34.11 -15.21
CA CYS A 558 -8.94 -33.58 -14.62
C CYS A 558 -8.18 -34.64 -13.82
N ARG A 559 -8.87 -35.46 -13.02
CA ARG A 559 -8.27 -36.54 -12.23
C ARG A 559 -7.66 -37.63 -13.10
N TYR A 560 -8.35 -38.01 -14.18
CA TYR A 560 -7.82 -38.96 -15.14
C TYR A 560 -6.51 -38.44 -15.77
N GLU A 561 -6.53 -37.20 -16.28
CA GLU A 561 -5.36 -36.57 -16.88
C GLU A 561 -4.20 -36.38 -15.89
N PHE A 562 -4.50 -36.00 -14.65
CA PHE A 562 -3.53 -35.90 -13.57
C PHE A 562 -2.79 -37.22 -13.33
N THR A 563 -3.55 -38.32 -13.20
CA THR A 563 -2.98 -39.66 -12.96
C THR A 563 -2.05 -40.07 -14.11
N MET A 564 -2.38 -39.69 -15.35
CA MET A 564 -1.59 -39.99 -16.53
C MET A 564 -0.28 -39.17 -16.60
N LEU A 565 -0.32 -37.90 -16.19
CA LEU A 565 0.79 -36.97 -16.41
C LEU A 565 1.73 -36.83 -15.21
N VAL A 566 1.25 -37.01 -13.98
CA VAL A 566 2.04 -36.75 -12.76
C VAL A 566 3.34 -37.53 -12.72
N GLY A 567 3.33 -38.81 -13.11
CA GLY A 567 4.55 -39.61 -13.19
C GLY A 567 5.55 -39.02 -14.19
N VAL A 568 5.08 -38.52 -15.34
CA VAL A 568 5.94 -37.87 -16.34
C VAL A 568 6.61 -36.64 -15.74
N ALA A 569 5.84 -35.79 -15.05
CA ALA A 569 6.37 -34.62 -14.36
C ALA A 569 7.42 -34.97 -13.31
N GLU A 570 7.22 -36.02 -12.51
CA GLU A 570 8.23 -36.47 -11.55
C GLU A 570 9.52 -36.95 -12.21
N ALA A 571 9.42 -37.71 -13.31
CA ALA A 571 10.58 -38.11 -14.09
C ALA A 571 11.34 -36.89 -14.65
N GLN A 572 10.63 -35.87 -15.13
CA GLN A 572 11.24 -34.63 -15.60
C GLN A 572 11.94 -33.88 -14.46
N LYS A 573 11.32 -33.83 -13.27
CA LYS A 573 11.92 -33.20 -12.09
C LYS A 573 13.22 -33.88 -11.69
N GLU A 574 13.23 -35.21 -11.65
CA GLU A 574 14.43 -36.00 -11.32
C GLU A 574 15.52 -35.84 -12.38
N MET A 575 15.14 -35.90 -13.66
CA MET A 575 16.07 -35.79 -14.79
C MET A 575 16.72 -34.41 -14.88
N HIS A 576 15.96 -33.33 -14.74
CA HIS A 576 16.42 -31.96 -14.94
C HIS A 576 16.81 -31.23 -13.65
N ARG A 577 16.50 -31.79 -12.47
CA ARG A 577 16.68 -31.16 -11.15
C ARG A 577 16.09 -29.75 -11.09
N CYS A 578 14.89 -29.62 -11.65
CA CYS A 578 14.20 -28.35 -11.81
C CYS A 578 13.11 -28.14 -10.73
N THR A 579 12.47 -26.96 -10.74
CA THR A 579 11.32 -26.64 -9.89
C THR A 579 10.08 -27.46 -10.28
N ASN A 580 9.04 -27.49 -9.43
CA ASN A 580 7.79 -28.20 -9.77
C ASN A 580 7.16 -27.66 -11.06
N LEU A 581 7.08 -26.32 -11.18
CA LEU A 581 6.52 -25.68 -12.37
C LEU A 581 7.31 -26.03 -13.63
N GLU A 582 8.64 -25.97 -13.61
CA GLU A 582 9.47 -26.35 -14.75
C GLU A 582 9.31 -27.84 -15.11
N ALA A 583 9.15 -28.71 -14.10
CA ALA A 583 8.92 -30.14 -14.33
C ALA A 583 7.56 -30.40 -15.01
N TRP A 584 6.50 -29.73 -14.57
CA TRP A 584 5.19 -29.77 -15.23
C TRP A 584 5.26 -29.19 -16.65
N GLN A 585 5.96 -28.07 -16.83
CA GLN A 585 6.19 -27.48 -18.15
C GLN A 585 6.89 -28.45 -19.10
N HIS A 586 7.96 -29.11 -18.65
CA HIS A 586 8.63 -30.14 -19.44
C HIS A 586 7.71 -31.32 -19.74
N ALA A 587 6.89 -31.77 -18.78
CA ALA A 587 5.93 -32.85 -19.01
C ALA A 587 4.92 -32.49 -20.11
N VAL A 588 4.36 -31.27 -20.09
CA VAL A 588 3.46 -30.75 -21.13
C VAL A 588 4.16 -30.70 -22.50
N GLN A 589 5.42 -30.23 -22.53
CA GLN A 589 6.19 -30.12 -23.78
C GLN A 589 6.53 -31.49 -24.39
N VAL A 590 6.99 -32.45 -23.59
CA VAL A 590 7.38 -33.78 -24.07
C VAL A 590 6.16 -34.57 -24.56
N THR A 591 5.01 -34.41 -23.91
CA THR A 591 3.76 -35.10 -24.29
C THR A 591 3.01 -34.45 -25.45
N ARG A 592 3.45 -33.27 -25.94
CA ARG A 592 2.78 -32.52 -27.02
C ARG A 592 2.51 -33.34 -28.28
N ARG A 593 3.46 -34.19 -28.70
CA ARG A 593 3.30 -35.05 -29.90
C ARG A 593 2.36 -36.24 -29.68
N SER A 594 2.07 -36.59 -28.42
CA SER A 594 1.23 -37.71 -28.01
C SER A 594 -0.05 -37.22 -27.32
N ARG A 595 -0.61 -36.09 -27.76
CA ARG A 595 -1.75 -35.43 -27.09
C ARG A 595 -3.01 -36.30 -27.03
N ALA A 596 -3.20 -37.18 -28.01
CA ALA A 596 -4.30 -38.16 -27.97
C ALA A 596 -4.19 -39.14 -26.78
N ARG A 597 -2.96 -39.40 -26.28
CA ARG A 597 -2.72 -40.24 -25.10
C ARG A 597 -2.66 -39.44 -23.80
N TYR A 598 -2.25 -38.17 -23.89
CA TYR A 598 -2.12 -37.25 -22.76
C TYR A 598 -2.97 -36.00 -23.04
N PRO A 599 -4.31 -36.09 -22.99
CA PRO A 599 -5.17 -34.92 -23.11
C PRO A 599 -4.91 -33.98 -21.92
N LEU A 600 -5.15 -32.67 -22.11
CA LEU A 600 -5.05 -31.65 -21.06
C LEU A 600 -6.30 -30.77 -21.04
N ASP A 601 -7.46 -31.34 -21.39
CA ASP A 601 -8.71 -30.58 -21.45
C ASP A 601 -9.17 -30.21 -20.03
N GLY A 602 -8.84 -31.04 -19.03
CA GLY A 602 -9.09 -30.76 -17.61
C GLY A 602 -7.86 -30.26 -16.84
N LEU A 603 -6.71 -30.90 -16.98
CA LEU A 603 -5.49 -30.59 -16.23
C LEU A 603 -4.78 -29.33 -16.76
N GLY A 604 -4.92 -29.01 -18.05
CA GLY A 604 -4.27 -27.85 -18.67
C GLY A 604 -4.64 -26.53 -17.97
N PRO A 605 -5.94 -26.17 -17.90
CA PRO A 605 -6.38 -24.96 -17.20
C PRO A 605 -5.98 -24.91 -15.73
N LEU A 606 -5.93 -26.07 -15.05
CA LEU A 606 -5.46 -26.18 -13.67
C LEU A 606 -3.95 -25.86 -13.55
N LEU A 607 -3.12 -26.38 -14.45
CA LEU A 607 -1.69 -26.09 -14.49
C LEU A 607 -1.40 -24.64 -14.87
N GLU A 608 -2.20 -24.06 -15.77
CA GLU A 608 -2.14 -22.64 -16.11
C GLU A 608 -2.46 -21.77 -14.90
N ALA A 609 -3.57 -22.06 -14.19
CA ALA A 609 -3.92 -21.39 -12.94
C ALA A 609 -2.76 -21.49 -11.93
N TYR A 610 -2.24 -22.70 -11.68
CA TYR A 610 -1.09 -22.91 -10.79
C TYR A 610 0.12 -22.05 -11.14
N ALA A 611 0.46 -21.93 -12.43
CA ALA A 611 1.61 -21.20 -12.91
C ALA A 611 1.42 -19.67 -12.83
N ALA A 612 0.21 -19.18 -13.09
CA ALA A 612 -0.11 -17.75 -13.09
C ALA A 612 -0.39 -17.19 -11.70
N TRP A 613 -1.08 -17.95 -10.85
CA TRP A 613 -1.59 -17.52 -9.56
C TRP A 613 -0.44 -17.23 -8.61
N VAL A 614 -0.29 -15.95 -8.24
CA VAL A 614 0.72 -15.50 -7.29
C VAL A 614 0.06 -15.32 -5.93
N CYS A 615 0.70 -15.79 -4.85
CA CYS A 615 0.09 -15.69 -3.52
C CYS A 615 0.47 -14.42 -2.76
N SER A 616 1.39 -13.60 -3.28
CA SER A 616 1.88 -12.40 -2.60
C SER A 616 1.96 -11.13 -3.46
N SER A 617 1.65 -9.99 -2.83
CA SER A 617 1.83 -8.64 -3.39
C SER A 617 3.19 -8.01 -3.08
N SER A 618 4.14 -8.73 -2.48
CA SER A 618 5.43 -8.18 -2.03
C SER A 618 6.25 -7.50 -3.15
N GLY A 619 6.11 -7.95 -4.40
CA GLY A 619 6.72 -7.31 -5.57
C GLY A 619 6.27 -5.85 -5.76
N VAL A 620 5.03 -5.52 -5.34
CA VAL A 620 4.50 -4.15 -5.39
C VAL A 620 5.19 -3.28 -4.33
N GLU A 621 5.30 -3.75 -3.07
CA GLU A 621 6.03 -3.05 -2.00
C GLU A 621 7.51 -2.81 -2.35
N GLN A 622 8.16 -3.81 -2.94
CA GLN A 622 9.56 -3.72 -3.38
C GLN A 622 9.71 -2.66 -4.47
N ASN A 623 8.79 -2.64 -5.44
CA ASN A 623 8.80 -1.64 -6.50
C ASN A 623 8.51 -0.22 -5.99
N PHE A 624 7.63 -0.06 -4.99
CA PHE A 624 7.47 1.23 -4.31
C PHE A 624 8.75 1.68 -3.61
N SER A 625 9.49 0.75 -2.99
CA SER A 625 10.79 1.04 -2.37
C SER A 625 11.84 1.47 -3.39
N VAL A 626 11.91 0.78 -4.54
CA VAL A 626 12.77 1.17 -5.66
C VAL A 626 12.39 2.55 -6.20
N ARG A 627 11.08 2.81 -6.36
CA ARG A 627 10.59 4.12 -6.82
C ARG A 627 10.95 5.22 -5.83
N ASP A 628 10.70 5.03 -4.54
CA ASP A 628 11.04 6.01 -3.50
C ASP A 628 12.55 6.32 -3.54
N TRP A 629 13.38 5.31 -3.77
CA TRP A 629 14.82 5.49 -3.99
C TRP A 629 15.14 6.29 -5.26
N LEU A 630 14.45 6.03 -6.38
CA LEU A 630 14.61 6.80 -7.61
C LEU A 630 14.20 8.28 -7.43
N SER A 631 13.20 8.55 -6.56
CA SER A 631 12.60 9.87 -6.39
C SER A 631 13.17 10.72 -5.24
N SER A 632 13.85 10.14 -4.24
CA SER A 632 14.14 10.78 -2.94
C SER A 632 15.02 12.04 -2.98
N LYS A 633 15.50 12.48 -4.15
CA LYS A 633 16.34 13.68 -4.34
C LYS A 633 15.97 14.53 -5.56
N ARG A 634 14.82 14.28 -6.22
CA ARG A 634 14.50 14.89 -7.53
C ARG A 634 13.27 15.80 -7.49
N ARG A 635 13.24 16.79 -8.39
CA ARG A 635 12.06 17.60 -8.71
C ARG A 635 10.92 16.70 -9.24
N PRO A 636 9.65 17.13 -9.14
CA PRO A 636 8.52 16.38 -9.69
C PRO A 636 8.75 16.04 -11.16
N ILE A 637 8.73 14.75 -11.50
CA ILE A 637 8.78 14.25 -12.87
C ILE A 637 7.37 13.86 -13.35
N ALA A 638 7.17 13.85 -14.67
CA ALA A 638 5.93 13.38 -15.28
C ALA A 638 5.68 11.90 -14.92
N GLU A 639 4.41 11.53 -14.75
CA GLU A 639 3.98 10.19 -14.32
C GLU A 639 4.48 9.09 -15.26
N GLN A 640 4.33 9.26 -16.58
CA GLN A 640 4.81 8.27 -17.55
C GLN A 640 6.31 8.02 -17.45
N ARG A 641 7.09 9.09 -17.22
CA ARG A 641 8.54 8.97 -17.04
C ARG A 641 8.89 8.21 -15.77
N GLU A 642 8.13 8.42 -14.69
CA GLU A 642 8.31 7.68 -13.43
C GLU A 642 8.08 6.17 -13.66
N LEU A 643 7.07 5.82 -14.46
CA LEU A 643 6.81 4.43 -14.87
C LEU A 643 7.93 3.86 -15.76
N ASP A 644 8.42 4.61 -16.76
CA ASP A 644 9.51 4.17 -17.63
C ASP A 644 10.82 3.90 -16.83
N GLU A 645 11.16 4.79 -15.88
CA GLU A 645 12.32 4.61 -14.99
C GLU A 645 12.14 3.37 -14.09
N LEU A 646 10.92 3.11 -13.59
CA LEU A 646 10.61 1.95 -12.77
C LEU A 646 10.73 0.65 -13.57
N GLN A 647 10.03 0.54 -14.70
CA GLN A 647 10.01 -0.66 -15.55
C GLN A 647 11.42 -1.05 -16.00
N THR A 648 12.21 -0.09 -16.50
CA THR A 648 13.58 -0.38 -16.93
C THR A 648 14.51 -0.83 -15.78
N HIS A 649 14.20 -0.46 -14.53
CA HIS A 649 14.98 -0.88 -13.37
C HIS A 649 14.60 -2.27 -12.85
N VAL A 650 13.29 -2.56 -12.75
CA VAL A 650 12.78 -3.74 -12.03
C VAL A 650 12.58 -4.96 -12.91
N GLU A 651 12.41 -4.78 -14.23
CA GLU A 651 12.11 -5.89 -15.13
C GLU A 651 13.33 -6.80 -15.36
N HIS A 652 13.11 -8.11 -15.27
CA HIS A 652 14.16 -9.10 -15.53
C HIS A 652 14.21 -9.40 -17.03
N ILE A 653 15.35 -9.10 -17.67
CA ILE A 653 15.57 -9.29 -19.11
C ILE A 653 16.77 -10.22 -19.27
N ALA A 654 16.54 -11.42 -19.80
CA ALA A 654 17.60 -12.41 -20.04
C ALA A 654 18.42 -12.08 -21.30
N ASP A 655 17.76 -11.62 -22.36
CA ASP A 655 18.38 -11.22 -23.63
C ASP A 655 18.32 -9.69 -23.78
N GLU A 656 19.37 -9.04 -23.26
CA GLU A 656 19.52 -7.58 -23.29
C GLU A 656 19.83 -7.06 -24.71
N GLU A 657 20.56 -7.83 -25.52
CA GLU A 657 20.97 -7.40 -26.86
C GLU A 657 19.78 -7.30 -27.81
N ASN A 658 18.89 -8.29 -27.77
CA ASN A 658 17.66 -8.23 -28.54
C ASN A 658 16.76 -7.07 -28.07
N LEU A 659 16.71 -6.79 -26.76
CA LEU A 659 15.98 -5.62 -26.24
C LEU A 659 16.53 -4.30 -26.81
N PHE A 660 17.85 -4.18 -26.97
CA PHE A 660 18.46 -2.98 -27.56
C PHE A 660 18.12 -2.83 -29.04
N GLN A 661 17.98 -3.95 -29.77
CA GLN A 661 17.56 -3.94 -31.17
C GLN A 661 16.10 -3.48 -31.29
N GLU A 662 15.19 -4.04 -30.48
CA GLU A 662 13.79 -3.60 -30.41
C GLU A 662 13.67 -2.11 -30.04
N ALA A 663 14.42 -1.65 -29.03
CA ALA A 663 14.43 -0.24 -28.64
C ALA A 663 14.95 0.67 -29.76
N SER A 664 15.91 0.19 -30.57
CA SER A 664 16.41 0.91 -31.75
C SER A 664 15.35 1.01 -32.85
N GLN A 665 14.52 -0.02 -33.04
CA GLN A 665 13.39 0.01 -33.97
C GLN A 665 12.31 0.99 -33.49
N VAL A 666 12.00 1.01 -32.19
CA VAL A 666 11.07 1.98 -31.59
C VAL A 666 11.60 3.41 -31.78
N TRP A 667 12.91 3.64 -31.59
CA TRP A 667 13.52 4.94 -31.85
C TRP A 667 13.35 5.38 -33.31
N ALA A 668 13.64 4.48 -34.26
CA ALA A 668 13.53 4.76 -35.68
C ALA A 668 12.10 5.16 -36.07
N ARG A 669 11.09 4.48 -35.51
CA ARG A 669 9.67 4.79 -35.68
C ARG A 669 9.30 6.17 -35.11
N LEU A 670 9.66 6.45 -33.86
CA LEU A 670 9.21 7.65 -33.15
C LEU A 670 9.95 8.94 -33.56
N TYR A 671 11.27 8.85 -33.70
CA TYR A 671 12.14 10.04 -33.71
C TYR A 671 12.99 10.18 -34.99
N GLY A 672 13.15 9.10 -35.75
CA GLY A 672 14.02 9.10 -36.94
C GLY A 672 15.48 9.43 -36.61
N LYS A 673 16.15 10.16 -37.51
CA LYS A 673 17.62 10.34 -37.53
C LYS A 673 18.15 10.93 -36.21
N PRO A 674 19.01 10.23 -35.45
CA PRO A 674 19.73 10.82 -34.34
C PRO A 674 20.76 11.82 -34.88
N ARG A 675 20.88 13.00 -34.25
CA ARG A 675 21.99 13.90 -34.53
C ARG A 675 23.32 13.22 -34.15
N ALA A 676 24.28 13.24 -35.06
CA ALA A 676 25.62 12.71 -34.83
C ALA A 676 26.34 13.55 -33.77
N THR A 677 26.55 12.98 -32.59
CA THR A 677 27.51 13.49 -31.59
C THR A 677 28.54 12.41 -31.37
N GLY A 678 29.69 12.54 -32.01
CA GLY A 678 30.81 11.64 -31.77
C GLY A 678 31.47 11.98 -30.45
N HIS A 679 31.61 11.02 -29.53
CA HIS A 679 32.66 11.06 -28.51
C HIS A 679 33.02 9.69 -27.93
N ARG A 680 34.29 9.62 -27.50
CA ARG A 680 35.05 8.48 -26.97
C ARG A 680 34.58 8.01 -25.59
N LEU A 681 34.59 6.70 -25.38
CA LEU A 681 34.42 6.03 -24.09
C LEU A 681 35.76 5.93 -23.33
N ARG A 682 35.82 6.35 -22.06
CA ARG A 682 36.84 5.90 -21.11
C ARG A 682 36.24 4.82 -20.21
N GLY A 683 36.78 3.60 -20.31
CA GLY A 683 36.43 2.48 -19.45
C GLY A 683 37.02 2.63 -18.04
N TYR A 684 36.31 2.11 -17.05
CA TYR A 684 36.83 1.97 -15.68
C TYR A 684 36.41 0.59 -15.15
N PHE A 685 37.40 -0.27 -14.91
CA PHE A 685 37.26 -1.49 -14.12
C PHE A 685 37.56 -1.16 -12.65
N LYS A 686 36.78 -1.73 -11.72
CA LYS A 686 37.15 -1.83 -10.31
C LYS A 686 37.23 -3.31 -9.95
N THR A 687 38.41 -3.71 -9.51
CA THR A 687 38.73 -5.00 -8.90
C THR A 687 38.16 -5.08 -7.48
N SER A 688 37.43 -6.14 -7.21
CA SER A 688 36.93 -6.51 -5.88
C SER A 688 38.04 -7.21 -5.08
N LYS A 689 38.27 -6.78 -3.83
CA LYS A 689 39.17 -7.46 -2.90
C LYS A 689 38.47 -8.68 -2.28
N MET A 690 39.16 -9.81 -2.27
CA MET A 690 38.82 -11.00 -1.48
C MET A 690 39.17 -10.76 0.00
N LEU A 691 38.33 -11.29 0.90
CA LEU A 691 38.56 -11.34 2.34
C LEU A 691 39.10 -12.72 2.71
N ALA A 692 40.09 -12.73 3.62
CA ALA A 692 40.78 -13.90 4.13
C ALA A 692 39.89 -14.79 5.02
N ALA A 693 40.28 -16.07 5.06
CA ALA A 693 39.73 -17.13 5.91
C ALA A 693 40.11 -16.90 7.39
N ASP A 694 39.30 -17.47 8.29
CA ASP A 694 39.40 -17.43 9.76
C ASP A 694 38.68 -16.27 10.45
N ALA A 695 37.42 -16.06 10.08
CA ALA A 695 36.54 -15.08 10.71
C ALA A 695 35.37 -15.73 11.49
N PRO A 696 34.91 -15.10 12.59
CA PRO A 696 33.74 -15.53 13.36
C PRO A 696 32.50 -15.71 12.49
N VAL A 697 31.65 -16.66 12.90
CA VAL A 697 30.50 -17.13 12.12
C VAL A 697 29.51 -16.00 11.88
N ALA A 698 29.06 -15.83 10.64
CA ALA A 698 28.01 -14.85 10.33
C ALA A 698 26.69 -15.28 11.00
N LEU A 699 25.89 -14.35 11.53
CA LEU A 699 24.56 -14.62 12.12
C LEU A 699 23.69 -15.54 11.25
N LYS A 700 23.77 -15.37 9.91
CA LYS A 700 23.05 -16.20 8.94
C LYS A 700 23.43 -17.68 9.02
N THR A 701 24.70 -17.98 9.28
CA THR A 701 25.22 -19.34 9.41
C THR A 701 24.78 -19.96 10.73
N TRP A 702 24.83 -19.22 11.84
CA TRP A 702 24.32 -19.70 13.14
C TRP A 702 22.81 -20.02 13.07
N LEU A 703 22.00 -19.14 12.48
CA LEU A 703 20.58 -19.39 12.28
C LEU A 703 20.32 -20.65 11.44
N ARG A 704 21.17 -20.94 10.45
CA ARG A 704 21.05 -22.16 9.64
C ARG A 704 21.32 -23.41 10.50
N GLU A 705 22.35 -23.37 11.34
CA GLU A 705 22.68 -24.47 12.26
C GLU A 705 21.54 -24.73 13.26
N ARG A 706 21.04 -23.68 13.91
CA ARG A 706 19.86 -23.76 14.81
C ARG A 706 18.69 -24.48 14.13
N ARG A 707 18.34 -24.09 12.90
CA ARG A 707 17.21 -24.67 12.17
C ARG A 707 17.44 -26.13 11.83
N SER A 708 18.67 -26.50 11.48
CA SER A 708 19.05 -27.91 11.28
C SER A 708 18.88 -28.75 12.55
N GLN A 709 19.14 -28.18 13.74
CA GLN A 709 18.92 -28.88 15.01
C GLN A 709 17.42 -29.10 15.27
N VAL A 710 16.58 -28.10 15.01
CA VAL A 710 15.11 -28.25 15.12
C VAL A 710 14.60 -29.32 14.15
N GLU A 711 15.09 -29.33 12.90
CA GLU A 711 14.75 -30.37 11.92
C GLU A 711 15.20 -31.76 12.37
N ALA A 712 16.38 -31.89 12.99
CA ALA A 712 16.85 -33.16 13.54
C ALA A 712 15.99 -33.66 14.72
N LEU A 713 15.56 -32.75 15.60
CA LEU A 713 14.63 -33.06 16.69
C LEU A 713 13.28 -33.54 16.15
N LEU A 714 12.75 -32.84 15.14
CA LEU A 714 11.52 -33.24 14.46
C LEU A 714 11.65 -34.63 13.83
N ALA A 715 12.76 -34.92 13.15
CA ALA A 715 13.02 -36.22 12.56
C ALA A 715 13.09 -37.34 13.62
N ALA A 716 13.65 -37.07 14.80
CA ALA A 716 13.71 -38.02 15.90
C ALA A 716 12.33 -38.33 16.52
N GLU A 717 11.39 -37.38 16.48
CA GLU A 717 10.02 -37.57 16.96
C GLU A 717 9.15 -38.43 16.01
N ASN A 718 9.63 -38.73 14.79
CA ASN A 718 8.94 -39.52 13.77
C ASN A 718 7.46 -39.11 13.48
N PRO A 719 7.09 -37.81 13.38
CA PRO A 719 5.75 -37.44 12.95
C PRO A 719 5.62 -37.70 11.44
N THR A 720 5.18 -38.91 11.07
CA THR A 720 4.86 -39.25 9.69
C THR A 720 3.58 -38.53 9.26
N GLY A 721 3.63 -37.81 8.13
CA GLY A 721 2.46 -37.17 7.54
C GLY A 721 2.17 -35.75 8.03
N ASP A 722 1.07 -35.16 7.56
CA ASP A 722 0.61 -33.82 7.94
C ASP A 722 0.02 -33.80 9.36
N VAL A 723 0.24 -32.70 10.08
CA VAL A 723 -0.38 -32.49 11.39
C VAL A 723 -1.64 -31.64 11.22
N GLN A 724 -2.73 -32.10 11.83
CA GLN A 724 -4.00 -31.37 11.87
C GLN A 724 -3.89 -30.17 12.80
N VAL A 725 -4.35 -29.00 12.32
CA VAL A 725 -4.25 -27.72 13.05
C VAL A 725 -4.98 -27.81 14.39
N GLU A 726 -6.14 -28.46 14.40
CA GLU A 726 -7.01 -28.67 15.56
C GLU A 726 -6.34 -29.54 16.62
N SER A 727 -5.51 -30.50 16.20
CA SER A 727 -4.76 -31.37 17.10
C SER A 727 -3.68 -30.57 17.85
N VAL A 728 -2.91 -29.76 17.12
CA VAL A 728 -1.89 -28.87 17.73
C VAL A 728 -2.57 -27.85 18.64
N ALA A 729 -3.62 -27.19 18.17
CA ALA A 729 -4.37 -26.22 18.95
C ALA A 729 -4.96 -26.84 20.22
N GLY A 730 -5.54 -28.04 20.13
CA GLY A 730 -6.12 -28.76 21.26
C GLY A 730 -5.08 -29.19 22.29
N ALA A 731 -3.93 -29.70 21.85
CA ALA A 731 -2.81 -30.04 22.75
C ALA A 731 -2.27 -28.80 23.46
N ALA A 732 -2.05 -27.72 22.71
CA ALA A 732 -1.60 -26.44 23.22
C ALA A 732 -2.55 -25.85 24.26
N LEU A 733 -3.87 -25.86 23.99
CA LEU A 733 -4.90 -25.37 24.91
C LEU A 733 -4.92 -26.15 26.23
N ARG A 734 -4.77 -27.48 26.19
CA ARG A 734 -4.72 -28.32 27.41
C ARG A 734 -3.53 -27.95 28.30
N GLN A 735 -2.36 -27.75 27.70
CA GLN A 735 -1.14 -27.36 28.43
C GLN A 735 -1.20 -25.90 28.91
N ALA A 736 -1.87 -25.04 28.14
CA ALA A 736 -2.01 -23.60 28.42
C ALA A 736 -3.07 -23.24 29.45
N ALA A 737 -3.88 -24.18 29.95
CA ALA A 737 -5.11 -23.89 30.70
C ALA A 737 -4.95 -22.85 31.84
N GLU A 738 -3.84 -22.88 32.59
CA GLU A 738 -3.54 -21.92 33.66
C GLU A 738 -3.11 -20.53 33.17
N LYS A 739 -2.58 -20.42 31.95
CA LYS A 739 -2.04 -19.19 31.35
C LYS A 739 -2.91 -18.62 30.24
N TRP A 740 -3.99 -19.31 29.91
CA TRP A 740 -5.01 -18.83 29.00
C TRP A 740 -5.84 -17.74 29.67
N THR A 741 -5.97 -16.58 29.03
CA THR A 741 -6.59 -15.38 29.64
C THR A 741 -7.82 -14.95 28.83
N PRO A 742 -8.69 -14.08 29.37
CA PRO A 742 -9.84 -13.56 28.63
C PRO A 742 -9.46 -12.83 27.32
N ARG A 743 -8.21 -12.32 27.21
CA ARG A 743 -7.70 -11.74 25.96
C ARG A 743 -7.40 -12.81 24.91
N HIS A 744 -6.87 -13.96 25.32
CA HIS A 744 -6.69 -15.11 24.43
C HIS A 744 -8.04 -15.61 23.93
N ASP A 745 -9.03 -15.72 24.82
CA ASP A 745 -10.41 -16.08 24.45
C ASP A 745 -11.04 -15.10 23.45
N ALA A 746 -10.90 -13.80 23.69
CA ALA A 746 -11.44 -12.78 22.80
C ALA A 746 -10.81 -12.84 21.41
N GLU A 747 -9.49 -13.03 21.32
CA GLU A 747 -8.79 -13.17 20.05
C GLU A 747 -9.11 -14.51 19.37
N ALA A 748 -9.21 -15.61 20.11
CA ALA A 748 -9.61 -16.91 19.59
C ALA A 748 -11.01 -16.86 18.95
N ARG A 749 -11.99 -16.26 19.65
CA ARG A 749 -13.35 -16.04 19.09
C ARG A 749 -13.30 -15.18 17.84
N ARG A 750 -12.45 -14.15 17.80
CA ARG A 750 -12.27 -13.33 16.61
C ARG A 750 -11.74 -14.13 15.42
N GLN A 751 -10.80 -15.06 15.65
CA GLN A 751 -10.30 -15.95 14.61
C GLN A 751 -11.37 -16.93 14.14
N ASP A 752 -12.18 -17.46 15.06
CA ASP A 752 -13.29 -18.35 14.72
C ASP A 752 -14.36 -17.62 13.87
N THR A 753 -14.71 -16.37 14.21
CA THR A 753 -15.58 -15.51 13.39
C THR A 753 -14.99 -15.25 12.00
N LEU A 754 -13.69 -14.93 11.91
CA LEU A 754 -13.02 -14.70 10.63
C LEU A 754 -13.00 -15.96 9.76
N CYS A 755 -12.79 -17.13 10.36
CA CYS A 755 -12.86 -18.41 9.67
C CYS A 755 -14.26 -18.64 9.10
N PHE A 756 -15.29 -18.42 9.92
CA PHE A 756 -16.69 -18.54 9.49
C PHE A 756 -17.05 -17.58 8.36
N GLU A 757 -16.65 -16.30 8.44
CA GLU A 757 -16.86 -15.33 7.35
C GLU A 757 -16.21 -15.78 6.03
N LYS A 758 -15.02 -16.39 6.10
CA LYS A 758 -14.35 -16.96 4.92
C LYS A 758 -15.04 -18.23 4.40
N GLN A 759 -15.60 -19.05 5.28
CA GLN A 759 -16.42 -20.20 4.88
C GLN A 759 -17.68 -19.74 4.15
N VAL A 760 -18.35 -18.69 4.63
CA VAL A 760 -19.52 -18.10 3.97
C VAL A 760 -19.15 -17.56 2.59
N ASP A 761 -18.05 -16.80 2.45
CA ASP A 761 -17.59 -16.32 1.12
C ASP A 761 -17.20 -17.49 0.20
N ALA A 762 -16.56 -18.53 0.72
CA ALA A 762 -16.23 -19.73 -0.06
C ALA A 762 -17.48 -20.51 -0.48
N ALA A 763 -18.49 -20.61 0.38
CA ALA A 763 -19.78 -21.25 0.08
C ALA A 763 -20.53 -20.46 -1.00
N HIS A 764 -20.61 -19.14 -0.84
CA HIS A 764 -21.24 -18.23 -1.80
C HIS A 764 -20.61 -18.32 -3.21
N ARG A 765 -19.29 -18.54 -3.28
CA ARG A 765 -18.55 -18.75 -4.54
C ARG A 765 -18.57 -20.19 -5.06
N GLY A 766 -19.20 -21.13 -4.35
CA GLY A 766 -19.24 -22.54 -4.73
C GLY A 766 -17.92 -23.29 -4.59
N HIS A 767 -17.00 -22.79 -3.76
CA HIS A 767 -15.67 -23.39 -3.55
C HIS A 767 -15.67 -24.50 -2.48
N LEU A 768 -16.72 -24.63 -1.67
CA LEU A 768 -16.84 -25.69 -0.66
C LEU A 768 -17.32 -27.01 -1.28
N LEU A 769 -16.94 -28.13 -0.66
CA LEU A 769 -17.44 -29.45 -1.00
C LEU A 769 -18.83 -29.67 -0.37
N GLU A 770 -19.63 -30.58 -0.95
CA GLU A 770 -21.01 -30.82 -0.48
C GLU A 770 -21.11 -31.21 0.99
N HIS A 771 -20.17 -32.00 1.49
CA HIS A 771 -20.17 -32.43 2.89
C HIS A 771 -19.75 -31.32 3.88
N GLU A 772 -19.27 -30.18 3.38
CA GLU A 772 -18.82 -29.03 4.17
C GLU A 772 -19.86 -27.92 4.25
N LEU A 773 -20.87 -27.98 3.37
CA LEU A 773 -22.01 -27.10 3.38
C LEU A 773 -22.93 -27.52 4.52
N THR A 774 -23.00 -26.68 5.55
CA THR A 774 -24.01 -26.81 6.60
C THR A 774 -25.21 -25.94 6.24
N PRO A 775 -26.43 -26.26 6.72
CA PRO A 775 -27.62 -25.44 6.45
C PRO A 775 -27.45 -23.98 6.88
N ASP A 776 -26.72 -23.73 7.97
CA ASP A 776 -26.41 -22.38 8.43
C ASP A 776 -25.48 -21.63 7.46
N LEU A 777 -24.47 -22.31 6.91
CA LEU A 777 -23.55 -21.73 5.91
C LEU A 777 -24.28 -21.42 4.60
N GLU A 778 -25.13 -22.33 4.14
CA GLU A 778 -25.96 -22.12 2.94
C GLU A 778 -26.87 -20.89 3.12
N TRP A 779 -27.55 -20.79 4.26
CA TRP A 779 -28.40 -19.63 4.55
C TRP A 779 -27.61 -18.31 4.52
N HIS A 780 -26.44 -18.26 5.16
CA HIS A 780 -25.61 -17.06 5.15
C HIS A 780 -25.02 -16.75 3.76
N ALA A 781 -24.68 -17.76 2.97
CA ALA A 781 -24.17 -17.61 1.62
C ALA A 781 -25.23 -17.06 0.65
N ASP A 782 -26.47 -17.55 0.75
CA ASP A 782 -27.60 -17.10 -0.08
C ASP A 782 -27.99 -15.65 0.22
N HIS A 783 -27.87 -15.21 1.47
CA HIS A 783 -28.24 -13.85 1.90
C HIS A 783 -27.05 -12.87 1.89
N LEU A 784 -25.86 -13.30 1.47
CA LEU A 784 -24.66 -12.47 1.48
C LEU A 784 -24.81 -11.23 0.60
N GLU A 785 -25.36 -11.37 -0.61
CA GLU A 785 -25.59 -10.24 -1.53
C GLU A 785 -26.59 -9.22 -0.97
N GLU A 786 -27.64 -9.68 -0.31
CA GLU A 786 -28.64 -8.81 0.32
C GLU A 786 -28.06 -8.05 1.52
N GLU A 787 -27.23 -8.72 2.33
CA GLU A 787 -26.50 -8.07 3.42
C GLU A 787 -25.49 -7.05 2.91
N GLU A 788 -24.70 -7.39 1.88
CA GLU A 788 -23.75 -6.49 1.26
C GLU A 788 -24.46 -5.27 0.64
N SER A 789 -25.58 -5.49 -0.04
CA SER A 789 -26.42 -4.43 -0.62
C SER A 789 -26.97 -3.49 0.45
N ARG A 790 -27.43 -4.03 1.59
CA ARG A 790 -27.84 -3.22 2.74
C ARG A 790 -26.68 -2.40 3.31
N ARG A 791 -25.51 -3.01 3.52
CA ARG A 791 -24.29 -2.32 3.99
C ARG A 791 -23.81 -1.26 3.00
N ARG A 792 -24.01 -1.46 1.70
CA ARG A 792 -23.71 -0.47 0.65
C ARG A 792 -24.63 0.73 0.75
N CYS A 793 -25.95 0.50 0.76
CA CYS A 793 -26.94 1.58 0.85
C CYS A 793 -26.70 2.45 2.10
N GLN A 794 -26.35 1.83 3.23
CA GLN A 794 -25.96 2.56 4.44
C GLN A 794 -24.72 3.42 4.24
N ARG A 795 -23.66 2.88 3.61
CA ARG A 795 -22.41 3.62 3.33
C ARG A 795 -22.62 4.76 2.34
N GLU A 796 -23.39 4.56 1.28
CA GLU A 796 -23.75 5.61 0.33
C GLU A 796 -24.53 6.73 1.03
N GLN A 797 -25.51 6.38 1.86
CA GLN A 797 -26.23 7.37 2.66
C GLN A 797 -25.32 8.11 3.66
N GLU A 798 -24.30 7.47 4.21
CA GLU A 798 -23.30 8.12 5.09
C GLU A 798 -22.36 9.05 4.31
N ALA A 799 -21.91 8.65 3.13
CA ALA A 799 -21.09 9.46 2.23
C ALA A 799 -21.86 10.70 1.74
N ASP A 800 -23.09 10.52 1.27
CA ASP A 800 -24.00 11.61 0.91
C ASP A 800 -24.21 12.58 2.06
N ARG A 801 -24.38 12.05 3.28
CA ARG A 801 -24.52 12.86 4.50
C ARG A 801 -23.24 13.63 4.80
N PHE A 802 -22.06 13.05 4.56
CA PHE A 802 -20.78 13.70 4.77
C PHE A 802 -20.50 14.79 3.73
N GLU A 803 -20.73 14.53 2.44
CA GLU A 803 -20.55 15.52 1.37
C GLU A 803 -21.45 16.73 1.56
N ARG A 804 -22.72 16.51 1.92
CA ARG A 804 -23.66 17.60 2.24
C ARG A 804 -23.21 18.46 3.43
N ARG A 805 -22.47 17.89 4.40
CA ARG A 805 -21.89 18.65 5.52
C ARG A 805 -20.66 19.46 5.11
N MET A 806 -19.94 19.04 4.07
CA MET A 806 -18.67 19.66 3.64
C MET A 806 -18.85 20.72 2.54
N ALA A 807 -20.00 20.77 1.88
CA ALA A 807 -20.30 21.78 0.86
C ALA A 807 -20.34 23.19 1.49
N ARG A 808 -19.44 24.09 1.06
CA ARG A 808 -19.43 25.50 1.47
C ARG A 808 -20.58 26.25 0.78
N PRO A 809 -21.48 26.91 1.52
CA PRO A 809 -22.48 27.79 0.91
C PRO A 809 -21.80 29.06 0.38
N VAL A 810 -21.95 29.33 -0.92
CA VAL A 810 -21.62 30.63 -1.53
C VAL A 810 -22.84 31.54 -1.34
N PHE A 811 -22.77 32.50 -0.43
CA PHE A 811 -23.89 33.40 -0.15
C PHE A 811 -23.90 34.60 -1.10
N CYS A 812 -24.94 34.72 -1.94
CA CYS A 812 -25.14 35.90 -2.79
C CYS A 812 -25.91 36.98 -2.01
N LEU A 813 -25.26 38.13 -1.77
CA LEU A 813 -25.86 39.28 -1.08
C LEU A 813 -26.75 40.16 -1.99
N PHE A 814 -26.61 40.03 -3.31
CA PHE A 814 -27.26 40.93 -4.26
C PHE A 814 -28.80 40.76 -4.27
N GLY A 815 -29.55 41.85 -4.20
CA GLY A 815 -31.02 41.83 -4.30
C GLY A 815 -31.76 41.33 -3.05
N LYS A 816 -31.04 41.10 -1.94
CA LYS A 816 -31.60 40.54 -0.70
C LYS A 816 -32.29 41.58 0.18
N THR A 817 -33.25 41.13 0.98
CA THR A 817 -33.93 41.96 1.99
C THR A 817 -33.16 41.93 3.32
N VAL A 818 -32.87 43.11 3.88
CA VAL A 818 -31.98 43.25 5.06
C VAL A 818 -32.67 43.98 6.19
N CYS A 819 -32.55 43.45 7.40
CA CYS A 819 -32.97 44.11 8.62
C CYS A 819 -31.74 44.45 9.49
N LEU A 820 -31.49 45.75 9.67
CA LEU A 820 -30.37 46.26 10.47
C LEU A 820 -30.80 46.44 11.94
N ARG A 821 -30.11 45.79 12.88
CA ARG A 821 -30.40 45.84 14.32
C ARG A 821 -29.31 46.57 15.11
N PHE A 822 -29.08 47.84 14.77
CA PHE A 822 -28.14 48.74 15.45
C PHE A 822 -28.86 49.89 16.15
N GLN A 823 -28.28 50.42 17.22
CA GLN A 823 -28.87 51.51 18.03
C GLN A 823 -28.73 52.89 17.37
N THR A 824 -27.81 53.06 16.41
CA THR A 824 -27.56 54.31 15.69
C THR A 824 -27.60 54.10 14.18
N PRO A 825 -28.19 55.03 13.40
CA PRO A 825 -28.11 54.99 11.93
C PRO A 825 -26.64 55.17 11.49
N ASP A 826 -26.11 54.22 10.73
CA ASP A 826 -24.78 54.31 10.12
C ASP A 826 -24.91 54.66 8.63
N PRO A 827 -24.49 55.86 8.19
CA PRO A 827 -24.56 56.30 6.79
C PRO A 827 -23.79 55.39 5.82
N LEU A 828 -22.80 54.63 6.32
CA LEU A 828 -22.05 53.66 5.53
C LEU A 828 -22.92 52.47 5.11
N MET A 829 -23.87 52.06 5.96
CA MET A 829 -24.76 50.94 5.67
C MET A 829 -25.72 51.26 4.53
N ASP A 830 -26.25 52.49 4.46
CA ASP A 830 -27.14 52.90 3.39
C ASP A 830 -26.44 52.88 2.02
N ARG A 831 -25.13 53.20 1.97
CA ARG A 831 -24.31 53.06 0.75
C ARG A 831 -24.10 51.60 0.35
N ILE A 832 -23.87 50.71 1.32
CA ILE A 832 -23.65 49.28 1.06
C ILE A 832 -24.94 48.61 0.57
N LEU A 833 -26.09 48.96 1.15
CA LEU A 833 -27.39 48.47 0.69
C LEU A 833 -27.65 48.89 -0.77
N LEU A 834 -27.32 50.13 -1.14
CA LEU A 834 -27.40 50.58 -2.54
C LEU A 834 -26.43 49.82 -3.45
N GLN A 835 -25.18 49.59 -3.00
CA GLN A 835 -24.15 48.88 -3.76
C GLN A 835 -24.57 47.45 -4.14
N TYR A 836 -25.20 46.73 -3.21
CA TYR A 836 -25.66 45.35 -3.44
C TYR A 836 -27.14 45.26 -3.85
N ASN A 837 -27.78 46.39 -4.19
CA ASN A 837 -29.21 46.45 -4.55
C ASN A 837 -30.13 45.78 -3.49
N MET A 838 -29.78 45.93 -2.21
CA MET A 838 -30.50 45.32 -1.10
C MET A 838 -31.63 46.24 -0.60
N ARG A 839 -32.76 45.65 -0.22
CA ARG A 839 -33.92 46.40 0.29
C ARG A 839 -33.95 46.37 1.81
N ARG A 840 -34.05 47.53 2.46
CA ARG A 840 -34.26 47.61 3.91
C ARG A 840 -35.67 47.09 4.25
N ALA A 841 -35.72 46.06 5.09
CA ALA A 841 -36.96 45.42 5.53
C ALA A 841 -37.20 45.71 7.01
N GLN A 842 -38.47 45.87 7.37
CA GLN A 842 -38.87 45.84 8.78
C GLN A 842 -38.79 44.41 9.32
N PRO A 843 -38.57 44.20 10.63
CA PRO A 843 -38.54 42.87 11.23
C PRO A 843 -39.80 42.03 11.00
N THR A 844 -40.90 42.71 10.68
CA THR A 844 -42.23 42.16 10.40
C THR A 844 -42.40 41.65 8.97
N GLU A 845 -41.43 41.92 8.07
CA GLU A 845 -41.39 41.39 6.71
C GLU A 845 -40.54 40.10 6.64
N VAL A 846 -40.63 39.37 5.53
CA VAL A 846 -39.68 38.27 5.26
C VAL A 846 -38.32 38.90 5.00
N VAL A 847 -37.35 38.60 5.88
CA VAL A 847 -35.99 39.13 5.84
C VAL A 847 -35.05 38.03 5.36
N ASP A 848 -34.16 38.32 4.41
CA ASP A 848 -33.11 37.39 3.97
C ASP A 848 -31.87 37.46 4.88
N LEU A 849 -31.55 38.63 5.43
CA LEU A 849 -30.38 38.85 6.30
C LEU A 849 -30.70 39.80 7.46
N PHE A 850 -30.54 39.31 8.68
CA PHE A 850 -30.46 40.12 9.90
C PHE A 850 -29.00 40.49 10.16
N VAL A 851 -28.73 41.80 10.27
CA VAL A 851 -27.39 42.28 10.63
C VAL A 851 -27.39 42.69 12.09
N VAL A 852 -26.54 42.03 12.87
CA VAL A 852 -26.42 42.22 14.32
C VAL A 852 -25.01 42.67 14.69
N PRO A 853 -24.82 43.37 15.82
CA PRO A 853 -23.48 43.75 16.29
C PRO A 853 -22.62 42.54 16.65
N ASP A 854 -23.22 41.51 17.25
CA ASP A 854 -22.54 40.31 17.72
C ASP A 854 -23.45 39.09 17.56
N ILE A 855 -22.98 38.08 16.82
CA ILE A 855 -23.71 36.85 16.55
C ILE A 855 -23.84 35.96 17.81
N ALA A 856 -22.98 36.16 18.82
CA ALA A 856 -23.07 35.47 20.10
C ALA A 856 -24.16 36.07 21.02
N ARG A 857 -24.66 37.28 20.72
CA ARG A 857 -25.61 38.03 21.56
C ARG A 857 -26.82 38.50 20.75
N VAL A 858 -27.54 37.55 20.15
CA VAL A 858 -28.76 37.82 19.38
C VAL A 858 -29.98 37.78 20.30
N GLY A 859 -30.85 38.79 20.23
CA GLY A 859 -32.12 38.79 20.95
C GLY A 859 -33.09 37.70 20.45
N HIS A 860 -33.87 37.11 21.36
CA HIS A 860 -34.77 35.98 21.07
C HIS A 860 -35.74 36.22 19.90
N ALA A 861 -36.23 37.45 19.71
CA ALA A 861 -37.13 37.77 18.59
C ALA A 861 -36.44 37.67 17.22
N VAL A 862 -35.16 38.06 17.13
CA VAL A 862 -34.38 37.96 15.88
C VAL A 862 -34.01 36.49 15.61
N GLN A 863 -33.64 35.74 16.65
CA GLN A 863 -33.40 34.30 16.53
C GLN A 863 -34.64 33.58 16.01
N LEU A 864 -35.80 33.83 16.63
CA LEU A 864 -37.06 33.24 16.20
C LEU A 864 -37.39 33.57 14.75
N LEU A 865 -37.37 34.86 14.38
CA LEU A 865 -37.68 35.28 13.00
C LEU A 865 -36.70 34.68 11.98
N ALA A 866 -35.40 34.63 12.30
CA ALA A 866 -34.41 34.02 11.44
C ALA A 866 -34.66 32.52 11.23
N TYR A 867 -35.00 31.79 12.30
CA TYR A 867 -35.32 30.37 12.20
C TYR A 867 -36.64 30.12 11.46
N MET A 868 -37.64 30.97 11.66
CA MET A 868 -38.94 30.83 11.01
C MET A 868 -38.84 31.10 9.51
N TYR A 869 -38.13 32.17 9.10
CA TYR A 869 -38.01 32.57 7.70
C TYR A 869 -36.87 31.91 6.93
N GLY A 870 -35.94 31.24 7.62
CA GLY A 870 -34.71 30.75 6.99
C GLY A 870 -33.78 31.88 6.59
N SER A 871 -33.73 32.92 7.42
CA SER A 871 -32.88 34.09 7.19
C SER A 871 -31.45 33.80 7.58
N MET A 872 -30.52 34.64 7.13
CA MET A 872 -29.15 34.69 7.66
C MET A 872 -29.08 35.66 8.85
N ILE A 873 -28.20 35.39 9.80
CA ILE A 873 -27.77 36.34 10.83
C ILE A 873 -26.28 36.60 10.60
N GLY A 874 -25.92 37.82 10.20
CA GLY A 874 -24.55 38.21 9.93
C GLY A 874 -24.08 39.37 10.79
N THR A 875 -22.77 39.52 10.95
CA THR A 875 -22.17 40.72 11.56
C THR A 875 -22.12 41.88 10.58
N GLN A 876 -21.93 43.09 11.09
CA GLN A 876 -21.71 44.27 10.26
C GLN A 876 -20.51 44.09 9.30
N GLU A 877 -19.44 43.47 9.79
CA GLU A 877 -18.23 43.15 9.01
C GLU A 877 -18.54 42.22 7.82
N PHE A 878 -19.42 41.23 8.01
CA PHE A 878 -19.88 40.32 6.95
C PHE A 878 -20.55 41.07 5.79
N LEU A 879 -21.39 42.05 6.12
CA LEU A 879 -22.05 42.86 5.11
C LEU A 879 -21.08 43.85 4.44
N GLN A 880 -20.18 44.49 5.22
CA GLN A 880 -19.19 45.45 4.72
C GLN A 880 -18.19 44.82 3.74
N SER A 881 -17.78 43.58 4.01
CA SER A 881 -16.78 42.85 3.23
C SER A 881 -17.37 42.18 1.98
N GLY A 882 -18.68 42.29 1.74
CA GLY A 882 -19.35 41.55 0.67
C GLY A 882 -19.34 40.03 0.89
N GLY A 883 -19.27 39.58 2.16
CA GLY A 883 -19.22 38.17 2.53
C GLY A 883 -17.82 37.55 2.58
N SER A 884 -16.76 38.36 2.48
CA SER A 884 -15.36 37.87 2.50
C SER A 884 -14.72 37.84 3.89
N ALA A 885 -15.23 38.57 4.87
CA ALA A 885 -14.76 38.64 6.26
C ALA A 885 -15.94 38.89 7.21
N GLY A 886 -15.86 38.45 8.47
CA GLY A 886 -16.95 38.53 9.46
C GLY A 886 -17.72 37.22 9.63
N ALA A 887 -18.67 37.19 10.58
CA ALA A 887 -19.41 35.97 10.93
C ALA A 887 -20.82 35.98 10.33
N VAL A 888 -21.27 34.83 9.83
CA VAL A 888 -22.64 34.62 9.35
C VAL A 888 -23.14 33.24 9.73
N ALA A 889 -24.42 33.14 10.11
CA ALA A 889 -25.15 31.90 10.28
C ALA A 889 -26.40 31.94 9.40
N GLY A 890 -26.50 31.04 8.42
CA GLY A 890 -27.73 30.83 7.65
C GLY A 890 -28.66 29.86 8.37
N TYR A 891 -29.97 30.01 8.17
CA TYR A 891 -30.97 29.10 8.71
C TYR A 891 -31.94 28.64 7.62
N LEU A 892 -32.62 27.51 7.80
CA LEU A 892 -33.67 27.04 6.90
C LEU A 892 -35.06 27.44 7.40
N PRO A 893 -36.02 27.69 6.49
CA PRO A 893 -37.34 28.20 6.86
C PRO A 893 -38.18 27.14 7.60
N ALA A 894 -38.37 27.31 8.91
CA ALA A 894 -39.25 26.44 9.68
C ALA A 894 -40.73 26.60 9.32
N ILE A 895 -41.15 27.74 8.75
CA ILE A 895 -42.55 28.00 8.36
C ILE A 895 -43.13 26.99 7.35
N GLY A 896 -42.28 26.34 6.54
CA GLY A 896 -42.72 25.32 5.58
C GLY A 896 -43.04 23.96 6.22
N MET A 897 -42.69 23.77 7.49
CA MET A 897 -42.94 22.51 8.20
C MET A 897 -44.36 22.50 8.78
N LYS A 898 -45.07 21.37 8.65
CA LYS A 898 -46.38 21.21 9.29
C LYS A 898 -46.21 21.02 10.80
N LYS A 899 -46.52 22.06 11.57
CA LYS A 899 -46.47 22.06 13.04
C LYS A 899 -47.75 22.63 13.63
N HIS A 900 -48.01 22.30 14.89
CA HIS A 900 -49.09 22.87 15.67
C HIS A 900 -48.52 23.37 17.00
N ILE A 901 -48.93 24.56 17.45
CA ILE A 901 -48.35 25.19 18.63
C ILE A 901 -49.43 25.65 19.60
N TYR A 902 -49.30 25.23 20.86
CA TYR A 902 -50.04 25.76 22.00
C TYR A 902 -49.16 26.76 22.76
N ILE A 903 -49.73 27.89 23.19
CA ILE A 903 -49.05 28.92 23.98
C ILE A 903 -49.87 29.13 25.27
N SER A 904 -49.26 28.98 26.45
CA SER A 904 -49.97 29.21 27.71
C SER A 904 -50.19 30.69 28.01
N ASP A 905 -51.25 31.01 28.76
CA ASP A 905 -51.58 32.39 29.15
C ASP A 905 -50.45 33.05 29.95
N ALA A 906 -49.78 32.30 30.84
CA ALA A 906 -48.66 32.83 31.60
C ALA A 906 -47.41 33.04 30.72
N PHE A 907 -47.21 32.24 29.67
CA PHE A 907 -46.15 32.46 28.69
C PHE A 907 -46.44 33.72 27.86
N ALA A 908 -47.69 33.91 27.43
CA ALA A 908 -48.12 35.10 26.71
C ALA A 908 -47.97 36.38 27.55
N ALA A 909 -48.29 36.32 28.85
CA ALA A 909 -48.08 37.43 29.77
C ALA A 909 -46.59 37.74 30.02
N SER A 910 -45.73 36.71 30.05
CA SER A 910 -44.29 36.86 30.31
C SER A 910 -43.50 37.33 29.09
N TYR A 911 -43.95 37.00 27.88
CA TYR A 911 -43.26 37.31 26.62
C TYR A 911 -44.21 37.93 25.56
N PRO A 912 -44.91 39.04 25.86
CA PRO A 912 -45.96 39.57 24.99
C PRO A 912 -45.44 39.99 23.61
N ALA A 913 -44.22 40.55 23.55
CA ALA A 913 -43.59 40.93 22.29
C ALA A 913 -43.23 39.74 21.40
N LEU A 914 -42.89 38.58 21.99
CA LEU A 914 -42.55 37.37 21.24
C LEU A 914 -43.82 36.68 20.73
N VAL A 915 -44.87 36.65 21.54
CA VAL A 915 -46.16 36.08 21.14
C VAL A 915 -46.79 36.87 20.00
N ALA A 916 -46.74 38.20 20.05
CA ALA A 916 -47.19 39.04 18.93
C ALA A 916 -46.45 38.71 17.61
N VAL A 917 -45.15 38.42 17.69
CA VAL A 917 -44.35 38.00 16.52
C VAL A 917 -44.77 36.59 16.04
N LEU A 918 -44.97 35.63 16.95
CA LEU A 918 -45.42 34.29 16.59
C LEU A 918 -46.81 34.30 15.93
N GLU A 919 -47.76 35.06 16.48
CA GLU A 919 -49.10 35.22 15.91
C GLU A 919 -49.04 35.80 14.49
N GLN A 920 -48.18 36.80 14.27
CA GLN A 920 -47.96 37.36 12.95
C GLN A 920 -47.39 36.32 11.97
N VAL A 921 -46.42 35.50 12.39
CA VAL A 921 -45.85 34.43 11.57
C VAL A 921 -46.90 33.36 11.25
N LEU A 922 -47.78 33.01 12.20
CA LEU A 922 -48.88 32.05 12.00
C LEU A 922 -49.91 32.55 10.97
N GLN A 923 -50.10 33.86 10.85
CA GLN A 923 -51.03 34.47 9.90
C GLN A 923 -50.47 34.61 8.47
N MET A 924 -49.20 34.26 8.24
CA MET A 924 -48.58 34.39 6.92
C MET A 924 -49.09 33.33 5.93
N PRO A 925 -49.33 33.68 4.64
CA PRO A 925 -49.85 32.74 3.65
C PRO A 925 -48.99 31.49 3.40
N LYS A 926 -47.68 31.57 3.67
CA LYS A 926 -46.71 30.47 3.47
C LYS A 926 -46.48 29.64 4.74
N CYS A 927 -47.12 29.97 5.86
CA CYS A 927 -46.93 29.28 7.12
C CYS A 927 -47.79 28.02 7.19
N SER A 928 -47.15 26.87 7.36
CA SER A 928 -47.81 25.57 7.56
C SER A 928 -48.08 25.27 9.04
N TRP A 929 -47.79 26.22 9.93
CA TRP A 929 -48.00 26.07 11.37
C TRP A 929 -49.43 26.49 11.75
N LYS A 930 -50.02 25.82 12.74
CA LYS A 930 -51.37 26.14 13.24
C LYS A 930 -51.37 26.33 14.75
N ALA A 931 -52.16 27.29 15.24
CA ALA A 931 -52.38 27.46 16.68
C ALA A 931 -53.25 26.33 17.24
N ILE A 932 -53.05 26.02 18.52
CA ILE A 932 -53.92 25.17 19.33
C ILE A 932 -54.43 26.03 20.48
N ASP A 933 -55.75 26.05 20.66
CA ASP A 933 -56.39 27.03 21.57
C ASP A 933 -56.34 26.63 23.05
N THR A 934 -56.16 25.34 23.36
CA THR A 934 -56.18 24.85 24.76
C THR A 934 -55.14 23.77 25.04
N LEU A 935 -54.65 23.74 26.28
CA LEU A 935 -53.73 22.69 26.75
C LEU A 935 -54.36 21.29 26.63
N ALA A 936 -55.65 21.17 26.90
CA ALA A 936 -56.39 19.91 26.78
C ALA A 936 -56.42 19.39 25.33
N ALA A 937 -56.53 20.28 24.33
CA ALA A 937 -56.46 19.90 22.93
C ALA A 937 -55.05 19.42 22.53
N TRP A 938 -54.00 20.07 23.01
CA TRP A 938 -52.62 19.64 22.78
C TRP A 938 -52.33 18.25 23.39
N LEU A 939 -52.78 17.99 24.62
CA LEU A 939 -52.60 16.69 25.29
C LEU A 939 -53.27 15.54 24.53
N ARG A 940 -54.46 15.77 23.97
CA ARG A 940 -55.15 14.76 23.14
C ARG A 940 -54.37 14.42 21.88
N LEU A 941 -53.75 15.42 21.24
CA LEU A 941 -52.94 15.24 20.02
C LEU A 941 -51.60 14.55 20.29
N GLN A 942 -51.05 14.67 21.51
CA GLN A 942 -49.82 13.97 21.91
C GLN A 942 -50.00 12.46 22.19
N LEU A 943 -51.23 12.00 22.45
CA LEU A 943 -51.51 10.58 22.66
C LEU A 943 -51.46 9.76 21.35
N ASP A 944 -51.56 10.42 20.20
CA ASP A 944 -51.39 9.78 18.88
C ASP A 944 -49.89 9.61 18.56
N ARG A 945 -49.33 8.45 18.94
CA ARG A 945 -47.87 8.19 18.98
C ARG A 945 -47.16 8.29 17.63
N LYS A 946 -47.87 8.31 16.50
CA LYS A 946 -47.25 8.31 15.15
C LYS A 946 -46.70 9.67 14.73
N GLU A 947 -47.14 10.79 15.32
CA GLU A 947 -46.78 12.15 14.85
C GLU A 947 -46.46 13.18 15.96
N THR A 948 -46.02 12.72 17.14
CA THR A 948 -45.79 13.55 18.34
C THR A 948 -44.87 14.76 18.12
N SER A 949 -43.93 14.67 17.17
CA SER A 949 -43.01 15.76 16.82
C SER A 949 -43.66 16.95 16.13
N LYS A 950 -44.92 16.84 15.71
CA LYS A 950 -45.67 17.93 15.05
C LYS A 950 -46.30 18.92 16.04
N TYR A 951 -46.51 18.54 17.30
CA TYR A 951 -47.27 19.34 18.26
C TYR A 951 -46.36 19.89 19.37
N LEU A 952 -46.27 21.22 19.48
CA LEU A 952 -45.39 21.94 20.41
C LEU A 952 -46.24 22.68 21.45
N ALA A 953 -45.75 22.78 22.69
CA ALA A 953 -46.37 23.59 23.73
C ALA A 953 -45.33 24.54 24.36
N LEU A 954 -45.64 25.83 24.39
CA LEU A 954 -44.81 26.87 25.01
C LEU A 954 -45.36 27.26 26.37
N VAL A 955 -44.51 27.13 27.38
CA VAL A 955 -44.84 27.43 28.78
C VAL A 955 -43.71 28.17 29.47
N THR A 956 -44.02 28.89 30.54
CA THR A 956 -43.01 29.51 31.41
C THR A 956 -42.22 28.45 32.18
N LYS A 957 -41.05 28.85 32.69
CA LYS A 957 -40.24 27.97 33.55
C LYS A 957 -41.00 27.55 34.82
N ALA A 958 -41.77 28.46 35.41
CA ALA A 958 -42.60 28.19 36.59
C ALA A 958 -43.74 27.19 36.31
N GLU A 959 -44.40 27.29 35.14
CA GLU A 959 -45.40 26.30 34.72
C GLU A 959 -44.77 24.93 34.47
N LYS A 960 -43.60 24.90 33.84
CA LYS A 960 -42.86 23.66 33.59
C LYS A 960 -42.44 22.96 34.90
N GLU A 961 -42.02 23.73 35.90
CA GLU A 961 -41.61 23.18 37.20
C GLU A 961 -42.81 22.74 38.07
N SER A 962 -43.94 23.43 37.98
CA SER A 962 -45.16 23.09 38.73
C SER A 962 -45.95 21.92 38.14
N GLN A 963 -45.92 21.73 36.82
CA GLN A 963 -46.60 20.62 36.13
C GLN A 963 -45.66 19.44 35.87
N ARG A 964 -45.09 18.85 36.94
CA ARG A 964 -44.08 17.77 36.85
C ARG A 964 -44.52 16.56 36.01
N ALA A 965 -45.80 16.21 36.02
CA ALA A 965 -46.35 15.11 35.22
C ALA A 965 -46.21 15.35 33.70
N LEU A 966 -46.13 16.61 33.26
CA LEU A 966 -45.98 16.96 31.85
C LEU A 966 -44.52 17.13 31.41
N ASN A 967 -43.56 17.11 32.34
CA ASN A 967 -42.13 17.21 32.02
C ASN A 967 -41.57 16.00 31.28
N GLU A 968 -42.27 14.87 31.34
CA GLU A 968 -41.93 13.67 30.55
C GLU A 968 -42.22 13.87 29.05
N HIS A 969 -43.06 14.85 28.68
CA HIS A 969 -43.35 15.16 27.27
C HIS A 969 -42.24 16.02 26.66
N LYS A 970 -41.49 15.42 25.73
CA LYS A 970 -40.35 16.03 25.02
C LYS A 970 -40.65 17.39 24.36
N TYR A 971 -41.90 17.67 23.99
CA TYR A 971 -42.33 18.88 23.25
C TYR A 971 -43.06 19.91 24.11
N PHE A 972 -42.98 19.77 25.44
CA PHE A 972 -43.39 20.76 26.43
C PHE A 972 -42.20 21.66 26.79
N LEU A 973 -42.10 22.83 26.16
CA LEU A 973 -40.86 23.59 26.04
C LEU A 973 -40.94 24.96 26.73
N THR A 974 -39.84 25.35 27.38
CA THR A 974 -39.59 26.75 27.74
C THR A 974 -39.12 27.53 26.52
N LEU A 975 -39.02 28.86 26.61
CA LEU A 975 -38.49 29.70 25.53
C LEU A 975 -37.12 29.20 25.02
N GLU A 976 -36.17 28.95 25.92
CA GLU A 976 -34.85 28.44 25.56
C GLU A 976 -34.93 27.05 24.91
N GLY A 977 -35.75 26.16 25.46
CA GLY A 977 -35.97 24.83 24.91
C GLY A 977 -36.61 24.86 23.53
N PHE A 978 -37.48 25.83 23.27
CA PHE A 978 -38.13 26.03 21.97
C PHE A 978 -37.17 26.57 20.92
N LEU A 979 -36.38 27.59 21.24
CA LEU A 979 -35.37 28.13 20.33
C LEU A 979 -34.31 27.07 19.99
N GLN A 980 -33.86 26.29 20.98
CA GLN A 980 -32.97 25.15 20.75
C GLN A 980 -33.64 24.05 19.91
N HIS A 981 -34.93 23.80 20.13
CA HIS A 981 -35.67 22.79 19.36
C HIS A 981 -35.76 23.19 17.88
N ILE A 982 -36.15 24.44 17.58
CA ILE A 982 -36.22 24.93 16.21
C ILE A 982 -34.82 24.97 15.58
N GLN A 983 -33.81 25.43 16.31
CA GLN A 983 -32.42 25.41 15.85
C GLN A 983 -31.93 23.98 15.55
N ARG A 984 -32.33 22.97 16.32
CA ARG A 984 -32.00 21.56 16.05
C ARG A 984 -32.71 20.98 14.83
N LEU A 985 -33.94 21.41 14.54
CA LEU A 985 -34.60 21.06 13.28
C LEU A 985 -33.79 21.56 12.07
N ASP A 986 -32.97 22.59 12.27
CA ASP A 986 -32.03 23.13 11.29
C ASP A 986 -30.67 22.40 11.31
N TYR A 987 -30.11 22.07 12.49
CA TYR A 987 -28.75 21.50 12.65
C TYR A 987 -28.50 20.19 11.87
N ASP A 988 -29.55 19.45 11.50
CA ASP A 988 -29.44 18.29 10.61
C ASP A 988 -29.19 18.68 9.13
N ARG A 989 -29.21 19.98 8.79
CA ARG A 989 -29.16 20.53 7.42
C ARG A 989 -28.44 21.89 7.27
N THR A 990 -27.95 22.54 8.32
CA THR A 990 -27.28 23.85 8.23
C THR A 990 -25.78 23.75 7.97
N ALA A 991 -25.24 24.62 7.09
CA ALA A 991 -23.81 24.77 6.84
C ALA A 991 -23.25 25.98 7.62
N LEU A 992 -22.30 25.74 8.53
CA LEU A 992 -21.56 26.79 9.24
C LEU A 992 -20.30 27.15 8.44
N GLY A 993 -20.20 28.40 8.00
CA GLY A 993 -18.98 28.96 7.43
C GLY A 993 -18.24 29.80 8.47
N ILE A 994 -17.05 29.37 8.91
CA ILE A 994 -16.11 30.22 9.63
C ILE A 994 -15.08 30.70 8.61
N GLY A 995 -15.05 32.01 8.33
CA GLY A 995 -13.97 32.64 7.58
C GLY A 995 -12.74 32.79 8.47
N HIS A 996 -11.60 32.28 8.04
CA HIS A 996 -10.29 32.62 8.58
C HIS A 996 -9.61 33.63 7.67
#